data_AF-A0A973RGT7-F1
#
_entry.id   AF-A0A973RGT7-F1
#
_cell.length_a   1.000
_cell.length_b   1.000
_cell.length_c   1.000
_cell.angle_alpha   90.00
_cell.angle_beta   90.00
_cell.angle_gamma   90.00
#
_symmetry.space_group_name_H-M   'P 1'
#
loop_
_entity.id
_entity.type
_entity.pdbx_description
1 polymer ?
#
loop_
_entity_poly.entity_id
_entity_poly.type
_entity_poly.pdbx_seq_one_letter_code
_entity_poly.pdbx_strand_id
1 'polypeptide(L)'
;MAPSLARRLIALGSSDPERAERFLAARELVGIDEDVLLEGLSVAPDPDSALVALVRLLEKDPHLREIIEAGLGRSEPLFRLLGASEALADFLIRRPEHVDVFDAVPSAEPQGADPAALRASLLRSVGADPAAPRPVATRTGSDAQEALRVRYRRHLCELAIRDLSAASPTDFLPTAAAELADLAAAALEAGLAVARAEAAATFGAEEVGAVALSVIGMGKCGARELNYISDVDVIYVVEADGIDDALAVMIGTALATGLTRAVSGTSREPALWQVDANLRPEGKDGPLVRTLDSHLAYYARWAQSWEFQALLKARWIAGDGDLGRRYEQAVAPLVWASAGRDGFVDSVQAMRRRVTEHIPPAEADRQIKLGAGGLRDVEFTVQLLQLVHGRADETLRVRDTTSAIAALALGGYIGRTAAAEFDASYRRLRLLEHRIQLAHLRRTHLMPVKPDALRALARAVQGVMDSAKASPESLLDSWHRTKRSVRELHERIFYRPLLNSVANLSPEEAKLSPEAAQGRLAAFGYRDPQGAMRHIEALTAGVSRRAALQRQLLPVLLDWLAQGVDPDAGLLAFRRVSETLGTTHWYLGLLRDSAAAAERLCHVLADSRLIADLLEVSPESVAWLGHDKDLAPVPLESQWQEIQSKISRHDEPTARMRLIRLIRRREILRIAIADAAGLLDQDAVGSALADADQAAVLGALRVAEDHVAAHGPLLTKVVVVAMGRQGGREIGYGSDADVMYVHRALPGAEPEAAQRQAVEIVASLSPLLTQPLKPAVLAERVLSLDADLRPEGKSGPLVRSLDSFAEYYRRWALVWEWQALLRARPMAGDDALAADFMALVDSVRYPATLSASDITELRRIKARVEAERLPRGADPGRHLKLGRGGLSDVEWLVQFIQLQHA
;
A
#
# COMPACT_ATOMS: atom_id res chain seq x y z
N MET A 1 -26.68 -28.22 -43.26
CA MET A 1 -27.95 -28.40 -42.51
C MET A 1 -28.03 -27.29 -41.48
N ALA A 2 -29.09 -26.50 -41.48
CA ALA A 2 -29.32 -25.51 -40.42
C ALA A 2 -29.40 -26.22 -39.05
N PRO A 3 -28.83 -25.64 -37.97
CA PRO A 3 -28.96 -26.21 -36.64
C PRO A 3 -30.43 -26.29 -36.23
N SER A 4 -30.83 -27.34 -35.51
CA SER A 4 -32.19 -27.45 -34.95
C SER A 4 -32.47 -26.29 -33.99
N LEU A 5 -33.75 -25.92 -33.84
CA LEU A 5 -34.17 -24.84 -32.93
C LEU A 5 -33.64 -25.04 -31.50
N ALA A 6 -33.78 -26.25 -30.94
CA ALA A 6 -33.15 -26.63 -29.68
C ALA A 6 -31.64 -26.32 -29.60
N ARG A 7 -30.86 -26.58 -30.66
CA ARG A 7 -29.42 -26.26 -30.68
C ARG A 7 -29.17 -24.75 -30.70
N ARG A 8 -30.02 -23.98 -31.40
CA ARG A 8 -29.96 -22.52 -31.41
C ARG A 8 -30.24 -21.97 -30.01
N LEU A 9 -31.30 -22.46 -29.34
CA LEU A 9 -31.68 -22.05 -27.99
C LEU A 9 -30.60 -22.36 -26.94
N ILE A 10 -29.98 -23.55 -27.01
CA ILE A 10 -28.84 -23.91 -26.16
C ILE A 10 -27.67 -22.94 -26.40
N ALA A 11 -27.38 -22.59 -27.66
CA ALA A 11 -26.32 -21.63 -27.99
C ALA A 11 -26.60 -20.22 -27.47
N LEU A 12 -27.88 -19.82 -27.36
CA LEU A 12 -28.34 -18.58 -26.75
C LEU A 12 -28.33 -18.60 -25.21
N GLY A 13 -28.05 -19.76 -24.60
CA GLY A 13 -27.92 -19.93 -23.16
C GLY A 13 -29.18 -20.37 -22.43
N SER A 14 -30.21 -20.86 -23.15
CA SER A 14 -31.41 -21.48 -22.57
C SER A 14 -31.04 -22.69 -21.71
N SER A 15 -31.61 -22.74 -20.51
CA SER A 15 -31.47 -23.84 -19.55
C SER A 15 -32.48 -24.96 -19.81
N ASP A 16 -33.61 -24.64 -20.44
CA ASP A 16 -34.71 -25.56 -20.76
C ASP A 16 -35.21 -25.31 -22.20
N PRO A 17 -34.48 -25.81 -23.22
CA PRO A 17 -34.79 -25.55 -24.62
C PRO A 17 -36.15 -26.11 -25.03
N GLU A 18 -36.60 -27.24 -24.46
CA GLU A 18 -37.91 -27.81 -24.76
C GLU A 18 -39.05 -26.92 -24.24
N ARG A 19 -38.87 -26.29 -23.07
CA ARG A 19 -39.81 -25.30 -22.58
C ARG A 19 -39.77 -24.01 -23.40
N ALA A 20 -38.59 -23.56 -23.81
CA ALA A 20 -38.45 -22.39 -24.67
C ALA A 20 -39.13 -22.60 -26.04
N GLU A 21 -38.97 -23.77 -26.67
CA GLU A 21 -39.68 -24.12 -27.91
C GLU A 21 -41.21 -24.03 -27.75
N ARG A 22 -41.75 -24.50 -26.63
CA ARG A 22 -43.18 -24.39 -26.34
C ARG A 22 -43.66 -22.94 -26.20
N PHE A 23 -42.86 -22.06 -25.59
CA PHE A 23 -43.21 -20.64 -25.49
C PHE A 23 -43.05 -19.90 -26.83
N LEU A 24 -42.08 -20.27 -27.66
CA LEU A 24 -41.97 -19.72 -29.02
C LEU A 24 -43.18 -20.06 -29.89
N ALA A 25 -43.85 -21.19 -29.63
CA ALA A 25 -45.10 -21.57 -30.27
C ALA A 25 -46.36 -20.91 -29.66
N ALA A 26 -46.22 -20.00 -28.70
CA ALA A 26 -47.36 -19.31 -28.09
C ALA A 26 -48.11 -18.44 -29.10
N ARG A 27 -49.44 -18.38 -28.97
CA ARG A 27 -50.33 -17.65 -29.91
C ARG A 27 -49.98 -16.16 -30.00
N GLU A 28 -49.47 -15.58 -28.92
CA GLU A 28 -49.10 -14.16 -28.80
C GLU A 28 -47.91 -13.80 -29.71
N LEU A 29 -47.03 -14.76 -30.00
CA LEU A 29 -45.85 -14.59 -30.86
C LEU A 29 -46.12 -14.90 -32.34
N VAL A 30 -47.30 -15.44 -32.68
CA VAL A 30 -47.65 -15.77 -34.07
C VAL A 30 -47.57 -14.53 -34.96
N GLY A 31 -46.78 -14.63 -36.02
CA GLY A 31 -46.56 -13.56 -37.00
C GLY A 31 -45.29 -12.73 -36.77
N ILE A 32 -44.61 -12.89 -35.63
CA ILE A 32 -43.28 -12.32 -35.41
C ILE A 32 -42.22 -13.28 -36.00
N ASP A 33 -41.23 -12.73 -36.70
CA ASP A 33 -40.12 -13.50 -37.28
C ASP A 33 -39.31 -14.21 -36.17
N GLU A 34 -39.11 -15.53 -36.30
CA GLU A 34 -38.37 -16.35 -35.34
C GLU A 34 -36.91 -15.88 -35.21
N ASP A 35 -36.27 -15.48 -36.31
CA ASP A 35 -34.88 -15.04 -36.30
C ASP A 35 -34.74 -13.71 -35.55
N VAL A 36 -35.71 -12.80 -35.66
CA VAL A 36 -35.75 -11.54 -34.90
C VAL A 36 -35.93 -11.80 -33.40
N LEU A 37 -36.79 -12.75 -33.02
CA LEU A 37 -36.96 -13.15 -31.61
C LEU A 37 -35.68 -13.76 -31.05
N LEU A 38 -35.03 -14.66 -31.80
CA LEU A 38 -33.80 -15.30 -31.36
C LEU A 38 -32.63 -14.32 -31.29
N GLU A 39 -32.58 -13.31 -32.18
CA GLU A 39 -31.65 -12.20 -32.09
C GLU A 39 -31.87 -11.38 -30.81
N GLY A 40 -33.12 -11.06 -30.46
CA GLY A 40 -33.46 -10.40 -29.19
C GLY A 40 -33.09 -11.22 -27.95
N LEU A 41 -33.40 -12.52 -27.94
CA LEU A 41 -33.03 -13.43 -26.85
C LEU A 41 -31.50 -13.59 -26.70
N SER A 42 -30.73 -13.31 -27.75
CA SER A 42 -29.26 -13.33 -27.70
C SER A 42 -28.65 -12.23 -26.82
N VAL A 43 -29.38 -11.14 -26.54
CA VAL A 43 -28.94 -10.07 -25.63
C VAL A 43 -29.58 -10.13 -24.24
N ALA A 44 -30.63 -10.94 -24.06
CA ALA A 44 -31.29 -11.12 -22.77
C ALA A 44 -30.37 -11.88 -21.79
N PRO A 45 -30.11 -11.38 -20.56
CA PRO A 45 -29.26 -12.10 -19.61
C PRO A 45 -29.73 -13.54 -19.34
N ASP A 46 -31.02 -13.71 -19.06
CA ASP A 46 -31.72 -14.99 -19.04
C ASP A 46 -32.76 -15.05 -20.18
N PRO A 47 -32.52 -15.84 -21.25
CA PRO A 47 -33.43 -15.91 -22.38
C PRO A 47 -34.73 -16.65 -22.04
N ASP A 48 -34.71 -17.59 -21.09
CA ASP A 48 -35.90 -18.34 -20.70
C ASP A 48 -36.87 -17.42 -19.93
N SER A 49 -36.35 -16.65 -18.97
CA SER A 49 -37.13 -15.64 -18.26
C SER A 49 -37.65 -14.54 -19.18
N ALA A 50 -36.80 -14.05 -20.10
CA ALA A 50 -37.21 -13.03 -21.06
C ALA A 50 -38.37 -13.49 -21.94
N LEU A 51 -38.30 -14.72 -22.47
CA LEU A 51 -39.33 -15.29 -23.34
C LEU A 51 -40.66 -15.45 -22.61
N VAL A 52 -40.64 -15.98 -21.38
CA VAL A 52 -41.85 -16.15 -20.57
C VAL A 52 -42.49 -14.80 -20.25
N ALA A 53 -41.68 -13.82 -19.83
CA ALA A 53 -42.17 -12.48 -19.55
C ALA A 53 -42.73 -11.79 -20.79
N LEU A 54 -42.08 -11.97 -21.94
CA LEU A 54 -42.49 -11.38 -23.21
C LEU A 54 -43.86 -11.89 -23.65
N VAL A 55 -44.10 -13.20 -23.63
CA VAL A 55 -45.40 -13.79 -23.97
C VAL A 55 -46.51 -13.21 -23.08
N ARG A 56 -46.26 -13.13 -21.77
CA ARG A 56 -47.24 -12.59 -20.80
C ARG A 56 -47.51 -11.09 -21.01
N LEU A 57 -46.49 -10.33 -21.43
CA LEU A 57 -46.65 -8.89 -21.70
C LEU A 57 -47.37 -8.63 -23.02
N LEU A 58 -47.07 -9.38 -24.09
CA LEU A 58 -47.77 -9.27 -25.37
C LEU A 58 -49.26 -9.59 -25.26
N GLU A 59 -49.65 -10.49 -24.35
CA GLU A 59 -51.06 -10.73 -24.03
C GLU A 59 -51.74 -9.48 -23.44
N LYS A 60 -50.99 -8.61 -22.74
CA LYS A 60 -51.50 -7.39 -22.10
C LYS A 60 -51.43 -6.17 -23.01
N ASP A 61 -50.35 -6.03 -23.77
CA ASP A 61 -50.14 -4.91 -24.67
C ASP A 61 -49.49 -5.37 -26.00
N PRO A 62 -50.28 -5.47 -27.08
CA PRO A 62 -49.78 -5.83 -28.41
C PRO A 62 -48.78 -4.85 -29.02
N HIS A 63 -48.68 -3.59 -28.55
CA HIS A 63 -47.74 -2.57 -29.05
C HIS A 63 -46.29 -3.05 -29.02
N LEU A 64 -45.93 -3.91 -28.06
CA LEU A 64 -44.60 -4.49 -27.95
C LEU A 64 -44.17 -5.27 -29.21
N ARG A 65 -45.12 -5.72 -30.04
CA ARG A 65 -44.82 -6.34 -31.33
C ARG A 65 -44.10 -5.38 -32.27
N GLU A 66 -44.54 -4.12 -32.34
CA GLU A 66 -43.93 -3.10 -33.19
C GLU A 66 -42.49 -2.82 -32.77
N ILE A 67 -42.22 -2.83 -31.46
CA ILE A 67 -40.88 -2.66 -30.90
C ILE A 67 -39.95 -3.81 -31.32
N ILE A 68 -40.46 -5.05 -31.31
CA ILE A 68 -39.69 -6.25 -31.70
C ILE A 68 -39.43 -6.27 -33.20
N GLU A 69 -40.46 -6.04 -34.02
CA GLU A 69 -40.36 -6.06 -35.48
C GLU A 69 -39.50 -4.93 -36.05
N ALA A 70 -39.30 -3.85 -35.29
CA ALA A 70 -38.33 -2.79 -35.60
C ALA A 70 -36.85 -3.23 -35.48
N GLY A 71 -36.59 -4.45 -35.00
CA GLY A 71 -35.26 -5.06 -34.93
C GLY A 71 -34.51 -4.83 -33.61
N LEU A 72 -33.30 -5.40 -33.51
CA LEU A 72 -32.53 -5.43 -32.26
C LEU A 72 -32.18 -4.04 -31.72
N GLY A 73 -31.84 -3.09 -32.59
CA GLY A 73 -31.50 -1.72 -32.17
C GLY A 73 -32.64 -1.00 -31.43
N ARG A 74 -33.89 -1.47 -31.61
CA ARG A 74 -35.07 -0.95 -30.91
C ARG A 74 -35.51 -1.82 -29.73
N SER A 75 -35.43 -3.13 -29.87
CA SER A 75 -35.94 -4.11 -28.90
C SER A 75 -34.91 -4.58 -27.87
N GLU A 76 -33.62 -4.28 -28.03
CA GLU A 76 -32.58 -4.66 -27.06
C GLU A 76 -32.90 -4.28 -25.61
N PRO A 77 -33.38 -3.05 -25.29
CA PRO A 77 -33.79 -2.68 -23.93
C PRO A 77 -34.86 -3.59 -23.33
N LEU A 78 -35.82 -4.02 -24.15
CA LEU A 78 -36.91 -4.92 -23.76
C LEU A 78 -36.33 -6.27 -23.35
N PHE A 79 -35.58 -6.93 -24.23
CA PHE A 79 -35.01 -8.25 -23.96
C PHE A 79 -34.02 -8.24 -22.79
N ARG A 80 -33.20 -7.18 -22.67
CA ARG A 80 -32.29 -7.03 -21.54
C ARG A 80 -33.02 -6.90 -20.21
N LEU A 81 -34.05 -6.05 -20.13
CA LEU A 81 -34.81 -5.87 -18.88
C LEU A 81 -35.54 -7.17 -18.49
N LEU A 82 -36.26 -7.78 -19.44
CA LEU A 82 -37.06 -8.98 -19.17
C LEU A 82 -36.19 -10.20 -18.79
N GLY A 83 -34.99 -10.30 -19.36
CA GLY A 83 -34.04 -11.34 -18.99
C GLY A 83 -33.23 -11.04 -17.74
N ALA A 84 -33.17 -9.77 -17.29
CA ALA A 84 -32.42 -9.37 -16.11
C ALA A 84 -33.27 -9.30 -14.83
N SER A 85 -34.58 -9.07 -14.93
CA SER A 85 -35.44 -8.82 -13.78
C SER A 85 -36.85 -9.38 -13.96
N GLU A 86 -37.12 -10.52 -13.33
CA GLU A 86 -38.47 -11.07 -13.20
C GLU A 86 -39.38 -10.11 -12.42
N ALA A 87 -38.85 -9.45 -11.40
CA ALA A 87 -39.63 -8.55 -10.55
C ALA A 87 -40.12 -7.29 -11.27
N LEU A 88 -39.31 -6.71 -12.17
CA LEU A 88 -39.73 -5.57 -12.99
C LEU A 88 -40.64 -6.01 -14.14
N ALA A 89 -40.40 -7.20 -14.73
CA ALA A 89 -41.33 -7.79 -15.69
C ALA A 89 -42.73 -8.00 -15.06
N ASP A 90 -42.81 -8.59 -13.87
CA ASP A 90 -44.08 -8.78 -13.15
C ASP A 90 -44.74 -7.46 -12.74
N PHE A 91 -43.97 -6.38 -12.55
CA PHE A 91 -44.55 -5.04 -12.39
C PHE A 91 -45.23 -4.56 -13.67
N LEU A 92 -44.55 -4.65 -14.82
CA LEU A 92 -45.12 -4.26 -16.11
C LEU A 92 -46.33 -5.12 -16.50
N ILE A 93 -46.35 -6.40 -16.16
CA ILE A 93 -47.51 -7.28 -16.39
C ILE A 93 -48.72 -6.84 -15.54
N ARG A 94 -48.48 -6.36 -14.31
CA ARG A 94 -49.53 -5.84 -13.42
C ARG A 94 -49.96 -4.41 -13.77
N ARG A 95 -49.08 -3.62 -14.40
CA ARG A 95 -49.30 -2.22 -14.80
C ARG A 95 -48.87 -2.02 -16.28
N PRO A 96 -49.61 -2.61 -17.23
CA PRO A 96 -49.25 -2.56 -18.65
C PRO A 96 -49.29 -1.14 -19.23
N GLU A 97 -49.97 -0.19 -18.60
CA GLU A 97 -49.92 1.23 -18.97
C GLU A 97 -48.52 1.88 -18.86
N HIS A 98 -47.53 1.13 -18.38
CA HIS A 98 -46.14 1.56 -18.26
C HIS A 98 -45.18 0.84 -19.21
N VAL A 99 -45.67 0.08 -20.20
CA VAL A 99 -44.78 -0.50 -21.24
C VAL A 99 -44.18 0.56 -22.16
N ASP A 100 -44.72 1.79 -22.14
CA ASP A 100 -44.17 2.96 -22.81
C ASP A 100 -42.74 3.32 -22.35
N VAL A 101 -42.24 2.74 -21.25
CA VAL A 101 -40.82 2.81 -20.85
C VAL A 101 -39.87 2.27 -21.93
N PHE A 102 -40.33 1.34 -22.77
CA PHE A 102 -39.55 0.83 -23.88
C PHE A 102 -39.59 1.75 -25.10
N ASP A 103 -40.41 2.80 -25.09
CA ASP A 103 -40.48 3.73 -26.21
C ASP A 103 -39.23 4.65 -26.29
N ALA A 104 -38.50 4.80 -25.19
CA ALA A 104 -37.24 5.55 -25.18
C ALA A 104 -36.06 4.66 -25.62
N VAL A 105 -35.24 5.14 -26.56
CA VAL A 105 -33.96 4.52 -26.88
C VAL A 105 -32.91 5.03 -25.87
N PRO A 106 -32.24 4.15 -25.11
CA PRO A 106 -31.22 4.56 -24.16
C PRO A 106 -30.06 5.27 -24.85
N SER A 107 -29.56 6.34 -24.25
CA SER A 107 -28.30 6.97 -24.68
C SER A 107 -27.12 6.05 -24.36
N ALA A 108 -26.11 6.05 -25.24
CA ALA A 108 -24.84 5.38 -24.97
C ALA A 108 -24.02 6.11 -23.89
N GLU A 109 -24.29 7.40 -23.64
CA GLU A 109 -23.61 8.19 -22.63
C GLU A 109 -24.23 8.00 -21.23
N PRO A 110 -23.40 7.88 -20.18
CA PRO A 110 -23.86 7.64 -18.82
C PRO A 110 -24.52 8.89 -18.21
N GLN A 111 -25.82 9.06 -18.41
CA GLN A 111 -26.58 10.16 -17.83
C GLN A 111 -27.68 9.66 -16.86
N GLY A 112 -27.64 10.18 -15.64
CA GLY A 112 -28.68 9.97 -14.64
C GLY A 112 -29.87 10.90 -14.85
N ALA A 113 -31.03 10.54 -14.30
CA ALA A 113 -32.19 11.41 -14.25
C ALA A 113 -31.93 12.59 -13.30
N ASP A 114 -32.52 13.74 -13.62
CA ASP A 114 -32.47 14.92 -12.75
C ASP A 114 -33.22 14.64 -11.42
N PRO A 115 -32.55 14.75 -10.25
CA PRO A 115 -33.18 14.58 -8.95
C PRO A 115 -34.43 15.44 -8.74
N ALA A 116 -34.44 16.68 -9.27
CA ALA A 116 -35.59 17.57 -9.14
C ALA A 116 -36.79 17.05 -9.96
N ALA A 117 -36.54 16.51 -11.14
CA ALA A 117 -37.56 15.88 -11.98
C ALA A 117 -38.15 14.63 -11.30
N LEU A 118 -37.31 13.78 -10.69
CA LEU A 118 -37.76 12.62 -9.92
C LEU A 118 -38.64 13.05 -8.74
N ARG A 119 -38.17 13.99 -7.91
CA ARG A 119 -38.95 14.55 -6.78
C ARG A 119 -40.30 15.07 -7.24
N ALA A 120 -40.31 15.91 -8.28
CA ALA A 120 -41.53 16.49 -8.80
C ALA A 120 -42.48 15.43 -9.36
N SER A 121 -41.94 14.39 -9.99
CA SER A 121 -42.74 13.29 -10.52
C SER A 121 -43.42 12.46 -9.43
N LEU A 122 -42.69 12.14 -8.36
CA LEU A 122 -43.26 11.38 -7.24
C LEU A 122 -44.26 12.22 -6.45
N LEU A 123 -44.00 13.51 -6.21
CA LEU A 123 -44.97 14.41 -5.58
C LEU A 123 -46.27 14.53 -6.37
N ARG A 124 -46.18 14.68 -7.70
CA ARG A 124 -47.38 14.72 -8.56
C ARG A 124 -48.20 13.43 -8.51
N SER A 125 -47.56 12.26 -8.34
CA SER A 125 -48.28 10.99 -8.24
C SER A 125 -49.23 10.92 -7.03
N VAL A 126 -48.88 11.58 -5.93
CA VAL A 126 -49.74 11.70 -4.73
C VAL A 126 -50.59 12.98 -4.73
N GLY A 127 -50.56 13.72 -5.84
CA GLY A 127 -51.27 14.98 -6.03
C GLY A 127 -50.77 16.12 -5.13
N ALA A 128 -49.50 16.09 -4.74
CA ALA A 128 -48.83 17.19 -4.05
C ALA A 128 -48.17 18.15 -5.05
N ASP A 129 -48.14 19.44 -4.73
CA ASP A 129 -47.45 20.46 -5.52
C ASP A 129 -45.92 20.41 -5.30
N PRO A 130 -45.10 20.12 -6.33
CA PRO A 130 -43.64 20.13 -6.22
C PRO A 130 -43.04 21.49 -5.85
N ALA A 131 -43.72 22.59 -6.16
CA ALA A 131 -43.26 23.95 -5.90
C ALA A 131 -43.55 24.41 -4.47
N ALA A 132 -44.42 23.71 -3.75
CA ALA A 132 -44.71 24.03 -2.35
C ALA A 132 -43.47 23.76 -1.46
N PRO A 133 -43.12 24.67 -0.54
CA PRO A 133 -41.98 24.48 0.37
C PRO A 133 -42.21 23.32 1.35
N ARG A 134 -43.47 23.05 1.71
CA ARG A 134 -43.91 21.89 2.52
C ARG A 134 -45.05 21.20 1.78
N PRO A 135 -44.76 20.34 0.79
CA PRO A 135 -45.79 19.71 -0.02
C PRO A 135 -46.78 18.90 0.82
N VAL A 136 -48.07 19.00 0.48
CA VAL A 136 -49.15 18.24 1.11
C VAL A 136 -49.87 17.46 0.02
N ALA A 137 -50.04 16.16 0.21
CA ALA A 137 -50.73 15.31 -0.76
C ALA A 137 -52.24 15.55 -0.75
N THR A 138 -52.87 15.46 -1.92
CA THR A 138 -54.33 15.42 -2.02
C THR A 138 -54.87 13.99 -1.94
N ARG A 139 -54.00 12.99 -2.16
CA ARG A 139 -54.30 11.56 -1.96
C ARG A 139 -53.75 11.10 -0.60
N THR A 140 -54.48 10.23 0.10
CA THR A 140 -54.05 9.61 1.36
C THR A 140 -54.32 8.11 1.39
N GLY A 141 -53.85 7.41 2.43
CA GLY A 141 -54.14 5.99 2.61
C GLY A 141 -53.61 5.09 1.50
N SER A 142 -54.39 4.08 1.11
CA SER A 142 -53.98 3.08 0.12
C SER A 142 -53.83 3.63 -1.29
N ASP A 143 -54.64 4.62 -1.69
CA ASP A 143 -54.54 5.24 -3.02
C ASP A 143 -53.21 5.98 -3.21
N ALA A 144 -52.80 6.76 -2.20
CA ALA A 144 -51.51 7.45 -2.22
C ALA A 144 -50.33 6.48 -2.21
N GLN A 145 -50.41 5.42 -1.39
CA GLN A 145 -49.40 4.36 -1.35
C GLN A 145 -49.24 3.68 -2.71
N GLU A 146 -50.34 3.32 -3.36
CA GLU A 146 -50.35 2.71 -4.68
C GLU A 146 -49.75 3.65 -5.73
N ALA A 147 -50.23 4.90 -5.83
CA ALA A 147 -49.75 5.86 -6.82
C ALA A 147 -48.24 6.16 -6.68
N LEU A 148 -47.75 6.35 -5.45
CA LEU A 148 -46.33 6.54 -5.13
C LEU A 148 -45.50 5.34 -5.59
N ARG A 149 -45.94 4.12 -5.24
CA ARG A 149 -45.19 2.88 -5.48
C ARG A 149 -45.15 2.50 -6.96
N VAL A 150 -46.26 2.70 -7.68
CA VAL A 150 -46.32 2.52 -9.13
C VAL A 150 -45.35 3.48 -9.80
N ARG A 151 -45.39 4.77 -9.43
CA ARG A 151 -44.54 5.76 -10.06
C ARG A 151 -43.05 5.53 -9.77
N TYR A 152 -42.69 5.13 -8.56
CA TYR A 152 -41.32 4.72 -8.22
C TYR A 152 -40.83 3.57 -9.09
N ARG A 153 -41.64 2.49 -9.23
CA ARG A 153 -41.26 1.32 -10.02
C ARG A 153 -41.14 1.62 -11.51
N ARG A 154 -41.96 2.54 -12.03
CA ARG A 154 -41.81 3.04 -13.39
C ARG A 154 -40.42 3.68 -13.60
N HIS A 155 -40.00 4.59 -12.72
CA HIS A 155 -38.65 5.18 -12.78
C HIS A 155 -37.54 4.15 -12.57
N LEU A 156 -37.78 3.13 -11.73
CA LEU A 156 -36.84 2.02 -11.56
C LEU A 156 -36.66 1.22 -12.85
N CYS A 157 -37.72 1.04 -13.66
CA CYS A 157 -37.63 0.41 -14.98
C CYS A 157 -36.79 1.26 -15.94
N GLU A 158 -37.02 2.58 -16.01
CA GLU A 158 -36.24 3.49 -16.86
C GLU A 158 -34.74 3.49 -16.51
N LEU A 159 -34.42 3.43 -15.21
CA LEU A 159 -33.05 3.30 -14.76
C LEU A 159 -32.46 1.93 -15.10
N ALA A 160 -33.18 0.84 -14.82
CA ALA A 160 -32.71 -0.51 -15.12
C ALA A 160 -32.45 -0.71 -16.62
N ILE A 161 -33.31 -0.15 -17.48
CA ILE A 161 -33.12 -0.14 -18.93
C ILE A 161 -31.80 0.54 -19.32
N ARG A 162 -31.55 1.77 -18.81
CA ARG A 162 -30.30 2.49 -19.09
C ARG A 162 -29.07 1.75 -18.56
N ASP A 163 -29.16 1.20 -17.36
CA ASP A 163 -28.07 0.49 -16.70
C ASP A 163 -27.70 -0.82 -17.41
N LEU A 164 -28.68 -1.61 -17.81
CA LEU A 164 -28.47 -2.86 -18.54
C LEU A 164 -28.02 -2.64 -19.98
N SER A 165 -28.34 -1.47 -20.56
CA SER A 165 -27.98 -1.08 -21.93
C SER A 165 -26.74 -0.18 -22.00
N ALA A 166 -26.04 0.04 -20.87
CA ALA A 166 -24.84 0.87 -20.83
C ALA A 166 -23.69 0.23 -21.62
N ALA A 167 -22.90 1.06 -22.33
CA ALA A 167 -21.69 0.61 -23.02
C ALA A 167 -20.64 0.04 -22.03
N SER A 168 -20.52 0.65 -20.85
CA SER A 168 -19.74 0.16 -19.72
C SER A 168 -20.59 0.21 -18.43
N PRO A 169 -21.22 -0.90 -18.03
CA PRO A 169 -22.00 -0.95 -16.79
C PRO A 169 -21.17 -0.64 -15.54
N THR A 170 -19.86 -0.93 -15.56
CA THR A 170 -18.96 -0.63 -14.45
C THR A 170 -18.74 0.87 -14.30
N ASP A 171 -18.66 1.62 -15.41
CA ASP A 171 -18.50 3.08 -15.38
C ASP A 171 -19.82 3.80 -15.15
N PHE A 172 -20.95 3.21 -15.56
CA PHE A 172 -22.28 3.74 -15.27
C PHE A 172 -22.72 3.53 -13.81
N LEU A 173 -22.12 2.55 -13.11
CA LEU A 173 -22.51 2.17 -11.75
C LEU A 173 -22.62 3.36 -10.77
N PRO A 174 -21.65 4.29 -10.66
CA PRO A 174 -21.78 5.43 -9.74
C PRO A 174 -23.01 6.30 -10.06
N THR A 175 -23.29 6.54 -11.35
CA THR A 175 -24.47 7.29 -11.80
C THR A 175 -25.77 6.57 -11.43
N ALA A 176 -25.84 5.27 -11.67
CA ALA A 176 -27.01 4.46 -11.31
C ALA A 176 -27.26 4.44 -9.80
N ALA A 177 -26.20 4.28 -9.00
CA ALA A 177 -26.29 4.26 -7.53
C ALA A 177 -26.74 5.61 -6.95
N ALA A 178 -26.29 6.71 -7.57
CA ALA A 178 -26.71 8.05 -7.21
C ALA A 178 -28.18 8.31 -7.54
N GLU A 179 -28.63 7.90 -8.73
CA GLU A 179 -30.03 8.02 -9.12
C GLU A 179 -30.95 7.17 -8.25
N LEU A 180 -30.57 5.94 -7.87
CA LEU A 180 -31.31 5.12 -6.92
C LEU A 180 -31.49 5.85 -5.57
N ALA A 181 -30.44 6.51 -5.08
CA ALA A 181 -30.50 7.27 -3.84
C ALA A 181 -31.42 8.49 -3.96
N ASP A 182 -31.40 9.19 -5.09
CA ASP A 182 -32.24 10.36 -5.32
C ASP A 182 -33.70 9.98 -5.62
N LEU A 183 -33.94 8.83 -6.23
CA LEU A 183 -35.26 8.25 -6.39
C LEU A 183 -35.85 7.81 -5.04
N ALA A 184 -35.02 7.24 -4.16
CA ALA A 184 -35.42 6.94 -2.79
C ALA A 184 -35.75 8.21 -1.99
N ALA A 185 -34.94 9.25 -2.12
CA ALA A 185 -35.18 10.58 -1.55
C ALA A 185 -36.52 11.17 -2.04
N ALA A 186 -36.79 11.11 -3.35
CA ALA A 186 -38.06 11.53 -3.94
C ALA A 186 -39.28 10.75 -3.41
N ALA A 187 -39.11 9.45 -3.16
CA ALA A 187 -40.17 8.63 -2.56
C ALA A 187 -40.46 9.00 -1.10
N LEU A 188 -39.41 9.30 -0.32
CA LEU A 188 -39.55 9.77 1.06
C LEU A 188 -40.23 11.14 1.12
N GLU A 189 -39.88 12.05 0.20
CA GLU A 189 -40.53 13.36 0.09
C GLU A 189 -42.04 13.23 -0.21
N ALA A 190 -42.40 12.39 -1.17
CA ALA A 190 -43.81 12.13 -1.47
C ALA A 190 -44.52 11.41 -0.31
N GLY A 191 -43.85 10.47 0.36
CA GLY A 191 -44.34 9.84 1.58
C GLY A 191 -44.56 10.85 2.71
N LEU A 192 -43.69 11.85 2.86
CA LEU A 192 -43.86 12.95 3.82
C LEU A 192 -45.08 13.81 3.48
N ALA A 193 -45.31 14.10 2.20
CA ALA A 193 -46.47 14.86 1.76
C ALA A 193 -47.79 14.15 2.11
N VAL A 194 -47.83 12.82 1.97
CA VAL A 194 -48.95 11.97 2.41
C VAL A 194 -49.08 12.01 3.93
N ALA A 195 -47.97 11.87 4.66
CA ALA A 195 -47.98 11.91 6.11
C ALA A 195 -48.48 13.25 6.67
N ARG A 196 -48.15 14.37 6.01
CA ARG A 196 -48.66 15.71 6.37
C ARG A 196 -50.17 15.80 6.21
N ALA A 197 -50.70 15.32 5.08
CA ALA A 197 -52.14 15.30 4.84
C ALA A 197 -52.89 14.43 5.87
N GLU A 198 -52.32 13.29 6.24
CA GLU A 198 -52.90 12.39 7.24
C GLU A 198 -52.81 12.95 8.66
N ALA A 199 -51.66 13.52 9.05
CA ALA A 199 -51.43 14.09 10.38
C ALA A 199 -52.29 15.34 10.63
N ALA A 200 -52.59 16.11 9.59
CA ALA A 200 -53.46 17.29 9.70
C ALA A 200 -54.87 16.97 10.21
N ALA A 201 -55.34 15.71 10.04
CA ALA A 201 -56.62 15.27 10.60
C ALA A 201 -56.58 15.08 12.12
N THR A 202 -55.39 14.88 12.70
CA THR A 202 -55.21 14.64 14.15
C THR A 202 -54.74 15.90 14.89
N PHE A 203 -53.76 16.62 14.33
CA PHE A 203 -53.12 17.78 14.96
C PHE A 203 -53.57 19.12 14.34
N GLY A 204 -54.38 19.11 13.29
CA GLY A 204 -54.73 20.32 12.55
C GLY A 204 -53.66 20.74 11.55
N ALA A 205 -54.09 21.37 10.46
CA ALA A 205 -53.21 21.72 9.34
C ALA A 205 -52.20 22.82 9.68
N GLU A 206 -52.56 23.75 10.58
CA GLU A 206 -51.68 24.84 11.01
C GLU A 206 -50.49 24.32 11.83
N GLU A 207 -50.74 23.47 12.84
CA GLU A 207 -49.69 22.88 13.67
C GLU A 207 -48.75 21.99 12.85
N VAL A 208 -49.30 21.12 12.00
CA VAL A 208 -48.51 20.28 11.08
C VAL A 208 -47.73 21.13 10.08
N GLY A 209 -48.32 22.24 9.65
CA GLY A 209 -47.72 23.22 8.75
C GLY A 209 -46.56 23.97 9.38
N ALA A 210 -46.56 24.20 10.69
CA ALA A 210 -45.49 24.87 11.44
C ALA A 210 -44.27 23.96 11.69
N VAL A 211 -44.46 22.64 11.76
CA VAL A 211 -43.38 21.68 12.04
C VAL A 211 -42.48 21.41 10.83
N ALA A 212 -41.21 21.80 10.96
CA ALA A 212 -40.12 21.47 10.06
C ALA A 212 -39.54 20.10 10.44
N LEU A 213 -39.86 19.07 9.64
CA LEU A 213 -39.20 17.76 9.74
C LEU A 213 -38.21 17.63 8.59
N SER A 214 -36.98 17.24 8.90
CA SER A 214 -35.95 16.89 7.91
C SER A 214 -35.52 15.44 8.07
N VAL A 215 -35.37 14.76 6.94
CA VAL A 215 -34.89 13.38 6.83
C VAL A 215 -33.44 13.39 6.39
N ILE A 216 -32.57 12.88 7.24
CA ILE A 216 -31.14 12.75 6.98
C ILE A 216 -30.88 11.31 6.52
N GLY A 217 -30.52 11.16 5.25
CA GLY A 217 -30.05 9.89 4.69
C GLY A 217 -28.69 9.53 5.26
N MET A 218 -28.56 8.28 5.68
CA MET A 218 -27.36 7.70 6.23
C MET A 218 -26.84 6.60 5.28
N GLY A 219 -25.67 6.04 5.60
CA GLY A 219 -25.12 4.89 4.90
C GLY A 219 -25.10 5.08 3.37
N LYS A 220 -25.56 4.07 2.64
CA LYS A 220 -25.55 4.07 1.17
C LYS A 220 -26.42 5.17 0.56
N CYS A 221 -27.58 5.48 1.14
CA CYS A 221 -28.47 6.53 0.60
C CYS A 221 -27.86 7.93 0.78
N GLY A 222 -27.29 8.18 1.97
CA GLY A 222 -26.64 9.45 2.28
C GLY A 222 -25.42 9.72 1.40
N ALA A 223 -24.62 8.67 1.11
CA ALA A 223 -23.49 8.76 0.20
C ALA A 223 -23.82 8.74 -1.30
N ARG A 224 -25.11 8.65 -1.69
CA ARG A 224 -25.52 8.45 -3.11
C ARG A 224 -24.92 7.18 -3.74
N GLU A 225 -24.85 6.11 -2.96
CA GLU A 225 -24.32 4.80 -3.34
C GLU A 225 -25.38 3.70 -3.09
N LEU A 226 -26.65 3.95 -3.41
CA LEU A 226 -27.74 3.01 -3.11
C LEU A 226 -27.77 1.84 -4.11
N ASN A 227 -28.35 0.71 -3.69
CA ASN A 227 -28.58 -0.46 -4.55
C ASN A 227 -30.02 -0.49 -5.06
N TYR A 228 -30.30 -1.35 -6.07
CA TYR A 228 -31.66 -1.61 -6.56
C TYR A 228 -32.66 -1.98 -5.46
N ILE A 229 -32.20 -2.73 -4.46
CA ILE A 229 -32.97 -2.99 -3.24
C ILE A 229 -32.04 -2.95 -2.03
N SER A 230 -32.22 -1.94 -1.20
CA SER A 230 -31.51 -1.75 0.06
C SER A 230 -32.47 -1.09 1.03
N ASP A 231 -32.26 -1.33 2.32
CA ASP A 231 -32.86 -0.46 3.32
C ASP A 231 -32.30 0.95 3.14
N VAL A 232 -33.14 1.93 3.45
CA VAL A 232 -32.75 3.34 3.43
C VAL A 232 -32.61 3.77 4.88
N ASP A 233 -31.36 3.83 5.31
CA ASP A 233 -30.99 4.27 6.64
C ASP A 233 -31.25 5.77 6.77
N VAL A 234 -32.00 6.19 7.79
CA VAL A 234 -32.36 7.59 8.02
C VAL A 234 -32.25 8.01 9.48
N ILE A 235 -32.11 9.31 9.70
CA ILE A 235 -32.31 9.98 10.98
C ILE A 235 -33.30 11.13 10.77
N TYR A 236 -34.17 11.36 11.75
CA TYR A 236 -35.18 12.42 11.69
C TYR A 236 -34.82 13.54 12.66
N VAL A 237 -34.74 14.77 12.14
CA VAL A 237 -34.57 15.97 12.94
C VAL A 237 -35.79 16.87 12.78
N VAL A 238 -36.25 17.45 13.88
CA VAL A 238 -37.42 18.34 13.90
C VAL A 238 -37.10 19.67 14.54
N GLU A 239 -37.78 20.71 14.08
CA GLU A 239 -37.87 22.03 14.70
C GLU A 239 -39.26 22.60 14.40
N ALA A 240 -39.75 23.49 15.25
CA ALA A 240 -41.01 24.17 15.02
C ALA A 240 -40.93 25.61 15.55
N ASP A 241 -41.54 26.53 14.81
CA ASP A 241 -41.70 27.92 15.25
C ASP A 241 -43.06 28.07 15.93
N GLY A 242 -43.08 28.63 17.15
CA GLY A 242 -44.33 28.94 17.87
C GLY A 242 -45.05 27.73 18.48
N ILE A 243 -44.45 26.54 18.44
CA ILE A 243 -44.94 25.30 19.08
C ILE A 243 -43.85 24.78 20.02
N ASP A 244 -44.22 24.22 21.17
CA ASP A 244 -43.25 23.64 22.09
C ASP A 244 -42.56 22.38 21.52
N ASP A 245 -41.32 22.14 21.94
CA ASP A 245 -40.51 21.02 21.44
C ASP A 245 -41.17 19.65 21.63
N ALA A 246 -41.97 19.45 22.68
CA ALA A 246 -42.60 18.16 22.93
C ALA A 246 -43.72 17.89 21.92
N LEU A 247 -44.55 18.90 21.63
CA LEU A 247 -45.56 18.83 20.57
C LEU A 247 -44.91 18.73 19.19
N ALA A 248 -43.83 19.47 18.92
CA ALA A 248 -43.07 19.36 17.67
C ALA A 248 -42.51 17.95 17.45
N VAL A 249 -41.92 17.33 18.49
CA VAL A 249 -41.44 15.94 18.44
C VAL A 249 -42.60 14.94 18.26
N MET A 250 -43.75 15.18 18.87
CA MET A 250 -44.94 14.34 18.71
C MET A 250 -45.46 14.36 17.27
N ILE A 251 -45.64 15.55 16.70
CA ILE A 251 -46.06 15.74 15.30
C ILE A 251 -44.99 15.17 14.37
N GLY A 252 -43.72 15.46 14.61
CA GLY A 252 -42.59 14.91 13.83
C GLY A 252 -42.57 13.39 13.82
N THR A 253 -42.86 12.75 14.97
CA THR A 253 -42.97 11.29 15.09
C THR A 253 -44.14 10.74 14.28
N ALA A 254 -45.29 11.43 14.30
CA ALA A 254 -46.45 11.06 13.47
C ALA A 254 -46.12 11.17 11.97
N LEU A 255 -45.42 12.24 11.57
CA LEU A 255 -44.96 12.44 10.19
C LEU A 255 -43.97 11.35 9.74
N ALA A 256 -42.94 11.06 10.54
CA ALA A 256 -41.96 10.01 10.25
C ALA A 256 -42.61 8.62 10.14
N THR A 257 -43.58 8.32 11.02
CA THR A 257 -44.33 7.06 11.00
C THR A 257 -45.25 6.97 9.77
N GLY A 258 -45.95 8.05 9.44
CA GLY A 258 -46.82 8.15 8.26
C GLY A 258 -46.05 7.97 6.97
N LEU A 259 -44.87 8.62 6.85
CA LEU A 259 -43.96 8.47 5.72
C LEU A 259 -43.48 7.03 5.58
N THR A 260 -43.08 6.41 6.70
CA THR A 260 -42.63 5.02 6.71
C THR A 260 -43.75 4.10 6.23
N ARG A 261 -44.98 4.32 6.70
CA ARG A 261 -46.16 3.58 6.24
C ARG A 261 -46.44 3.77 4.75
N ALA A 262 -46.26 4.97 4.20
CA ALA A 262 -46.44 5.24 2.77
C ALA A 262 -45.49 4.40 1.91
N VAL A 263 -44.23 4.30 2.32
CA VAL A 263 -43.16 3.60 1.57
C VAL A 263 -43.15 2.09 1.81
N SER A 264 -43.23 1.67 3.07
CA SER A 264 -42.98 0.29 3.51
C SER A 264 -44.18 -0.44 4.10
N GLY A 265 -45.33 0.22 4.24
CA GLY A 265 -46.56 -0.39 4.79
C GLY A 265 -47.22 -1.39 3.83
N THR A 266 -48.12 -2.23 4.34
CA THR A 266 -48.91 -3.15 3.52
C THR A 266 -49.90 -2.38 2.64
N SER A 267 -49.93 -2.68 1.34
CA SER A 267 -50.85 -2.07 0.37
C SER A 267 -51.11 -3.01 -0.80
N ARG A 268 -51.95 -2.60 -1.77
CA ARG A 268 -52.19 -3.35 -3.02
C ARG A 268 -50.90 -3.50 -3.83
N GLU A 269 -50.17 -2.41 -3.99
CA GLU A 269 -48.83 -2.46 -4.55
C GLU A 269 -47.78 -2.79 -3.48
N PRO A 270 -46.86 -3.74 -3.74
CA PRO A 270 -45.88 -4.16 -2.75
C PRO A 270 -45.04 -2.99 -2.23
N ALA A 271 -44.62 -3.07 -0.97
CA ALA A 271 -43.68 -2.13 -0.35
C ALA A 271 -42.43 -1.93 -1.22
N LEU A 272 -41.81 -0.75 -1.17
CA LEU A 272 -40.60 -0.45 -1.95
C LEU A 272 -39.37 -1.09 -1.30
N TRP A 273 -39.08 -0.68 -0.08
CA TRP A 273 -37.96 -1.11 0.77
C TRP A 273 -38.25 -0.67 2.21
N GLN A 274 -37.44 -1.08 3.18
CA GLN A 274 -37.61 -0.67 4.58
C GLN A 274 -36.92 0.67 4.85
N VAL A 275 -37.61 1.55 5.56
CA VAL A 275 -37.01 2.77 6.13
C VAL A 275 -36.39 2.39 7.48
N ASP A 276 -35.07 2.42 7.60
CA ASP A 276 -34.37 2.02 8.82
C ASP A 276 -33.88 3.24 9.60
N ALA A 277 -34.39 3.46 10.82
CA ALA A 277 -33.98 4.54 11.70
C ALA A 277 -33.03 4.10 12.84
N ASN A 278 -32.39 2.92 12.74
CA ASN A 278 -31.58 2.34 13.82
C ASN A 278 -30.21 3.03 14.02
N LEU A 279 -29.79 3.90 13.09
CA LEU A 279 -28.57 4.70 13.25
C LEU A 279 -28.80 6.00 14.04
N ARG A 280 -30.02 6.26 14.51
CA ARG A 280 -30.32 7.40 15.39
C ARG A 280 -29.68 7.23 16.78
N PRO A 281 -29.48 8.32 17.55
CA PRO A 281 -29.01 8.23 18.93
C PRO A 281 -29.75 7.17 19.76
N GLU A 282 -29.00 6.33 20.50
CA GLU A 282 -29.48 5.17 21.27
C GLU A 282 -30.15 4.06 20.44
N GLY A 283 -30.06 4.12 19.11
CA GLY A 283 -30.61 3.12 18.20
C GLY A 283 -32.10 2.89 18.42
N LYS A 284 -32.51 1.62 18.54
CA LYS A 284 -33.93 1.24 18.71
C LYS A 284 -34.55 1.74 20.01
N ASP A 285 -33.74 1.94 21.04
CA ASP A 285 -34.19 2.34 22.37
C ASP A 285 -34.36 3.87 22.51
N GLY A 286 -33.84 4.64 21.54
CA GLY A 286 -33.99 6.08 21.49
C GLY A 286 -35.26 6.57 20.80
N PRO A 287 -35.68 7.84 21.04
CA PRO A 287 -36.81 8.45 20.36
C PRO A 287 -36.59 8.49 18.85
N LEU A 288 -37.66 8.27 18.08
CA LEU A 288 -37.60 8.20 16.61
C LEU A 288 -37.18 9.55 15.98
N VAL A 289 -37.65 10.64 16.58
CA VAL A 289 -37.41 12.02 16.14
C VAL A 289 -36.88 12.82 17.31
N ARG A 290 -35.89 13.67 17.05
CA ARG A 290 -35.29 14.57 18.05
C ARG A 290 -35.08 15.96 17.46
N THR A 291 -34.96 16.97 18.32
CA THR A 291 -34.49 18.29 17.92
C THR A 291 -33.01 18.25 17.51
N LEU A 292 -32.54 19.27 16.79
CA LEU A 292 -31.13 19.40 16.43
C LEU A 292 -30.24 19.46 17.68
N ASP A 293 -30.61 20.27 18.67
CA ASP A 293 -29.86 20.42 19.92
C ASP A 293 -29.77 19.09 20.69
N SER A 294 -30.83 18.29 20.70
CA SER A 294 -30.85 16.97 21.33
C SER A 294 -29.87 16.00 20.65
N HIS A 295 -29.75 16.03 19.31
CA HIS A 295 -28.74 15.25 18.60
C HIS A 295 -27.31 15.69 18.95
N LEU A 296 -27.04 17.00 18.93
CA LEU A 296 -25.71 17.53 19.21
C LEU A 296 -25.26 17.24 20.64
N ALA A 297 -26.17 17.40 21.62
CA ALA A 297 -25.93 17.04 23.01
C ALA A 297 -25.58 15.55 23.15
N TYR A 298 -26.22 14.67 22.36
CA TYR A 298 -25.92 13.26 22.37
C TYR A 298 -24.53 12.95 21.82
N TYR A 299 -24.24 13.44 20.61
CA TYR A 299 -22.97 13.17 19.94
C TYR A 299 -21.77 13.70 20.70
N ALA A 300 -21.92 14.84 21.39
CA ALA A 300 -20.87 15.42 22.21
C ALA A 300 -20.51 14.57 23.45
N ARG A 301 -21.47 13.85 24.03
CA ARG A 301 -21.32 13.21 25.36
C ARG A 301 -21.22 11.70 25.33
N TRP A 302 -22.01 11.03 24.50
CA TRP A 302 -22.21 9.57 24.62
C TRP A 302 -21.85 8.78 23.35
N ALA A 303 -21.68 9.46 22.22
CA ALA A 303 -21.49 8.76 20.96
C ALA A 303 -20.17 7.99 20.89
N GLN A 304 -20.26 6.79 20.33
CA GLN A 304 -19.15 5.88 20.09
C GLN A 304 -18.43 6.21 18.78
N SER A 305 -17.17 5.77 18.65
CA SER A 305 -16.33 6.04 17.46
C SER A 305 -16.97 5.62 16.13
N TRP A 306 -17.74 4.51 16.13
CA TRP A 306 -18.40 4.00 14.93
C TRP A 306 -19.57 4.85 14.46
N GLU A 307 -20.22 5.60 15.36
CA GLU A 307 -21.32 6.49 15.00
C GLU A 307 -20.81 7.63 14.13
N PHE A 308 -19.61 8.16 14.41
CA PHE A 308 -18.97 9.16 13.55
C PHE A 308 -18.59 8.61 12.18
N GLN A 309 -18.19 7.33 12.11
CA GLN A 309 -17.96 6.66 10.84
C GLN A 309 -19.26 6.54 10.02
N ALA A 310 -20.41 6.31 10.66
CA ALA A 310 -21.71 6.32 10.00
C ALA A 310 -22.14 7.74 9.56
N LEU A 311 -21.92 8.74 10.41
CA LEU A 311 -22.24 10.15 10.16
C LEU A 311 -21.41 10.77 9.03
N LEU A 312 -20.28 10.18 8.64
CA LEU A 312 -19.52 10.58 7.46
C LEU A 312 -20.38 10.61 6.18
N LYS A 313 -21.43 9.78 6.13
CA LYS A 313 -22.36 9.68 5.00
C LYS A 313 -23.65 10.48 5.19
N ALA A 314 -23.82 11.21 6.29
CA ALA A 314 -25.04 11.97 6.58
C ALA A 314 -25.30 13.05 5.51
N ARG A 315 -26.50 13.02 4.91
CA ARG A 315 -26.96 13.96 3.87
C ARG A 315 -28.46 14.20 4.04
N TRP A 316 -28.93 15.44 3.96
CA TRP A 316 -30.34 15.76 3.81
C TRP A 316 -30.89 15.15 2.51
N ILE A 317 -31.98 14.40 2.62
CA ILE A 317 -32.61 13.73 1.47
C ILE A 317 -34.08 14.08 1.27
N ALA A 318 -34.81 14.47 2.33
CA ALA A 318 -36.23 14.85 2.23
C ALA A 318 -36.65 15.77 3.38
N GLY A 319 -37.79 16.44 3.22
CA GLY A 319 -38.33 17.38 4.18
C GLY A 319 -37.67 18.75 4.13
N ASP A 320 -37.63 19.43 5.27
CA ASP A 320 -37.14 20.81 5.38
C ASP A 320 -35.63 20.91 5.12
N GLY A 321 -35.26 21.49 3.98
CA GLY A 321 -33.87 21.54 3.53
C GLY A 321 -32.98 22.49 4.32
N ASP A 322 -33.54 23.54 4.93
CA ASP A 322 -32.77 24.47 5.77
C ASP A 322 -32.37 23.80 7.09
N LEU A 323 -33.31 23.10 7.73
CA LEU A 323 -33.02 22.28 8.91
C LEU A 323 -32.01 21.16 8.59
N GLY A 324 -32.18 20.48 7.46
CA GLY A 324 -31.26 19.43 7.02
C GLY A 324 -29.81 19.92 6.83
N ARG A 325 -29.63 21.07 6.16
CA ARG A 325 -28.30 21.69 6.00
C ARG A 325 -27.67 22.11 7.32
N ARG A 326 -28.45 22.68 8.24
CA ARG A 326 -27.96 23.01 9.59
C ARG A 326 -27.52 21.78 10.36
N TYR A 327 -28.26 20.67 10.26
CA TYR A 327 -27.86 19.39 10.85
C TYR A 327 -26.51 18.93 10.30
N GLU A 328 -26.33 18.91 8.98
CA GLU A 328 -25.05 18.52 8.36
C GLU A 328 -23.88 19.39 8.84
N GLN A 329 -24.08 20.72 8.85
CA GLN A 329 -23.06 21.68 9.26
C GLN A 329 -22.70 21.56 10.75
N ALA A 330 -23.68 21.30 11.61
CA ALA A 330 -23.46 21.19 13.06
C ALA A 330 -22.79 19.87 13.46
N VAL A 331 -23.08 18.78 12.73
CA VAL A 331 -22.49 17.45 13.00
C VAL A 331 -21.08 17.32 12.40
N ALA A 332 -20.79 17.99 11.29
CA ALA A 332 -19.50 17.85 10.59
C ALA A 332 -18.26 18.05 11.50
N PRO A 333 -18.16 19.10 12.35
CA PRO A 333 -17.01 19.26 13.25
C PRO A 333 -16.80 18.07 14.19
N LEU A 334 -17.88 17.44 14.67
CA LEU A 334 -17.80 16.29 15.56
C LEU A 334 -17.27 15.05 14.84
N VAL A 335 -17.68 14.84 13.58
CA VAL A 335 -17.19 13.76 12.72
C VAL A 335 -15.70 13.91 12.44
N TRP A 336 -15.25 15.08 11.99
CA TRP A 336 -13.86 15.28 11.59
C TRP A 336 -12.88 15.39 12.78
N ALA A 337 -13.40 15.60 14.00
CA ALA A 337 -12.61 15.53 15.23
C ALA A 337 -12.54 14.11 15.83
N SER A 338 -13.37 13.16 15.37
CA SER A 338 -13.54 11.86 16.06
C SER A 338 -12.28 11.00 16.07
N ALA A 339 -11.43 11.13 15.06
CA ALA A 339 -10.19 10.36 14.95
C ALA A 339 -9.14 10.72 16.00
N GLY A 340 -9.24 11.88 16.65
CA GLY A 340 -8.35 12.29 17.74
C GLY A 340 -8.70 11.68 19.10
N ARG A 341 -9.70 10.79 19.17
CA ARG A 341 -10.03 10.06 20.40
C ARG A 341 -9.05 8.92 20.65
N ASP A 342 -8.69 8.70 21.91
CA ASP A 342 -7.79 7.61 22.30
C ASP A 342 -8.27 6.26 21.78
N GLY A 343 -7.36 5.53 21.11
CA GLY A 343 -7.64 4.20 20.57
C GLY A 343 -8.66 4.16 19.42
N PHE A 344 -8.94 5.29 18.75
CA PHE A 344 -9.92 5.35 17.67
C PHE A 344 -9.63 4.33 16.55
N VAL A 345 -8.41 4.34 16.01
CA VAL A 345 -8.02 3.46 14.90
C VAL A 345 -8.14 1.99 15.29
N ASP A 346 -7.61 1.63 16.46
CA ASP A 346 -7.69 0.25 17.00
C ASP A 346 -9.15 -0.19 17.19
N SER A 347 -10.03 0.72 17.61
CA SER A 347 -11.46 0.45 17.77
C SER A 347 -12.16 0.14 16.43
N VAL A 348 -11.82 0.87 15.36
CA VAL A 348 -12.35 0.66 14.01
C VAL A 348 -11.82 -0.65 13.42
N GLN A 349 -10.53 -0.94 13.61
CA GLN A 349 -9.92 -2.20 13.19
C GLN A 349 -10.51 -3.41 13.92
N ALA A 350 -10.70 -3.31 15.24
CA ALA A 350 -11.34 -4.36 16.04
C ALA A 350 -12.80 -4.58 15.63
N MET A 351 -13.53 -3.51 15.32
CA MET A 351 -14.88 -3.61 14.77
C MET A 351 -14.90 -4.38 13.45
N ARG A 352 -13.97 -4.09 12.53
CA ARG A 352 -13.90 -4.82 11.26
C ARG A 352 -13.67 -6.32 11.46
N ARG A 353 -12.74 -6.69 12.36
CA ARG A 353 -12.46 -8.10 12.71
C ARG A 353 -13.71 -8.80 13.21
N ARG A 354 -14.44 -8.20 14.16
CA ARG A 354 -15.69 -8.74 14.69
C ARG A 354 -16.73 -8.96 13.58
N VAL A 355 -16.90 -8.01 12.65
CA VAL A 355 -17.85 -8.16 11.53
C VAL A 355 -17.51 -9.38 10.68
N THR A 356 -16.23 -9.65 10.43
CA THR A 356 -15.80 -10.82 9.65
C THR A 356 -16.00 -12.14 10.40
N GLU A 357 -15.70 -12.17 11.71
CA GLU A 357 -15.83 -13.37 12.55
C GLU A 357 -17.28 -13.85 12.71
N HIS A 358 -18.27 -12.96 12.58
CA HIS A 358 -19.69 -13.30 12.67
C HIS A 358 -20.29 -13.82 11.36
N ILE A 359 -19.51 -13.93 10.28
CA ILE A 359 -20.00 -14.46 9.01
C ILE A 359 -20.10 -16.00 9.12
N PRO A 360 -21.27 -16.59 8.79
CA PRO A 360 -21.40 -18.04 8.77
C PRO A 360 -20.35 -18.71 7.86
N PRO A 361 -19.63 -19.76 8.30
CA PRO A 361 -18.56 -20.37 7.50
C PRO A 361 -18.99 -20.84 6.11
N ALA A 362 -20.23 -21.35 5.97
CA ALA A 362 -20.80 -21.80 4.70
C ALA A 362 -21.06 -20.67 3.69
N GLU A 363 -21.06 -19.41 4.14
CA GLU A 363 -21.30 -18.23 3.31
C GLU A 363 -20.04 -17.41 3.05
N ALA A 364 -18.99 -17.57 3.85
CA ALA A 364 -17.81 -16.72 3.86
C ALA A 364 -17.18 -16.51 2.47
N ASP A 365 -17.01 -17.60 1.72
CA ASP A 365 -16.42 -17.54 0.37
C ASP A 365 -17.34 -16.87 -0.65
N ARG A 366 -18.64 -16.90 -0.41
CA ARG A 366 -19.70 -16.37 -1.28
C ARG A 366 -20.06 -14.92 -0.99
N GLN A 367 -19.65 -14.38 0.16
CA GLN A 367 -19.97 -13.02 0.58
C GLN A 367 -19.22 -11.97 -0.27
N ILE A 368 -19.99 -11.14 -0.97
CA ILE A 368 -19.49 -10.02 -1.79
C ILE A 368 -19.30 -8.77 -0.91
N LYS A 369 -20.15 -8.60 0.10
CA LYS A 369 -20.16 -7.40 0.95
C LYS A 369 -19.24 -7.53 2.16
N LEU A 370 -19.45 -8.56 2.99
CA LEU A 370 -18.81 -8.66 4.31
C LEU A 370 -17.55 -9.54 4.32
N GLY A 371 -17.39 -10.44 3.35
CA GLY A 371 -16.26 -11.36 3.27
C GLY A 371 -14.94 -10.64 3.02
N ALA A 372 -13.83 -11.37 3.23
CA ALA A 372 -12.49 -10.84 2.94
C ALA A 372 -12.34 -10.50 1.45
N GLY A 373 -11.80 -9.31 1.16
CA GLY A 373 -11.75 -8.75 -0.19
C GLY A 373 -13.09 -8.19 -0.68
N GLY A 374 -14.05 -7.97 0.21
CA GLY A 374 -15.41 -7.53 -0.12
C GLY A 374 -15.58 -6.00 -0.09
N LEU A 375 -16.81 -5.54 -0.39
CA LEU A 375 -17.15 -4.11 -0.39
C LEU A 375 -16.81 -3.42 0.92
N ARG A 376 -17.03 -4.09 2.06
CA ARG A 376 -16.82 -3.50 3.38
C ARG A 376 -15.34 -3.25 3.68
N ASP A 377 -14.43 -4.02 3.09
CA ASP A 377 -12.98 -3.80 3.23
C ASP A 377 -12.56 -2.49 2.57
N VAL A 378 -13.09 -2.21 1.36
CA VAL A 378 -12.87 -0.92 0.69
C VAL A 378 -13.45 0.23 1.52
N GLU A 379 -14.73 0.12 1.92
CA GLU A 379 -15.42 1.15 2.68
C GLU A 379 -14.69 1.49 3.99
N PHE A 380 -14.26 0.48 4.75
CA PHE A 380 -13.55 0.68 6.01
C PHE A 380 -12.18 1.33 5.80
N THR A 381 -11.42 0.89 4.78
CA THR A 381 -10.12 1.50 4.47
C THR A 381 -10.26 2.97 4.12
N VAL A 382 -11.18 3.29 3.20
CA VAL A 382 -11.38 4.66 2.72
C VAL A 382 -11.89 5.55 3.85
N GLN A 383 -12.90 5.12 4.60
CA GLN A 383 -13.46 5.90 5.71
C GLN A 383 -12.46 6.14 6.83
N LEU A 384 -11.64 5.14 7.18
CA LEU A 384 -10.60 5.32 8.20
C LEU A 384 -9.60 6.39 7.78
N LEU A 385 -9.12 6.34 6.53
CA LEU A 385 -8.21 7.35 6.00
C LEU A 385 -8.83 8.74 5.94
N GLN A 386 -10.11 8.84 5.54
CA GLN A 386 -10.84 10.11 5.57
C GLN A 386 -10.94 10.66 6.99
N LEU A 387 -11.26 9.84 7.99
CA LEU A 387 -11.40 10.32 9.37
C LEU A 387 -10.06 10.75 9.96
N VAL A 388 -8.99 9.98 9.72
CA VAL A 388 -7.63 10.31 10.21
C VAL A 388 -7.08 11.57 9.55
N HIS A 389 -7.21 11.71 8.24
CA HIS A 389 -6.57 12.80 7.49
C HIS A 389 -7.48 14.00 7.21
N GLY A 390 -8.80 13.79 7.17
CA GLY A 390 -9.81 14.82 6.89
C GLY A 390 -9.92 15.92 7.94
N ARG A 391 -9.30 15.73 9.10
CA ARG A 391 -9.10 16.78 10.10
C ARG A 391 -8.20 17.90 9.60
N ALA A 392 -7.14 17.55 8.86
CA ALA A 392 -6.14 18.49 8.35
C ALA A 392 -6.32 18.81 6.85
N ASP A 393 -6.98 17.93 6.10
CA ASP A 393 -7.23 18.08 4.67
C ASP A 393 -8.74 18.01 4.37
N GLU A 394 -9.36 19.17 4.16
CA GLU A 394 -10.80 19.25 3.90
C GLU A 394 -11.21 18.67 2.54
N THR A 395 -10.26 18.49 1.60
CA THR A 395 -10.55 17.91 0.28
C THR A 395 -10.97 16.44 0.38
N LEU A 396 -10.64 15.77 1.49
CA LEU A 396 -11.06 14.41 1.77
C LEU A 396 -12.50 14.30 2.29
N ARG A 397 -13.18 15.42 2.56
CA ARG A 397 -14.53 15.47 3.17
C ARG A 397 -15.66 15.25 2.16
N VAL A 398 -15.45 14.31 1.23
CA VAL A 398 -16.45 13.84 0.27
C VAL A 398 -17.17 12.59 0.83
N ARG A 399 -18.40 12.34 0.39
CA ARG A 399 -19.26 11.30 1.01
C ARG A 399 -19.19 9.94 0.32
N ASP A 400 -19.14 9.93 -1.01
CA ASP A 400 -19.09 8.70 -1.78
C ASP A 400 -17.67 8.13 -1.81
N THR A 401 -17.60 6.80 -1.85
CA THR A 401 -16.37 6.02 -1.73
C THR A 401 -15.46 6.26 -2.93
N THR A 402 -16.03 6.40 -4.14
CA THR A 402 -15.25 6.59 -5.37
C THR A 402 -14.54 7.95 -5.41
N SER A 403 -15.23 9.03 -5.06
CA SER A 403 -14.64 10.37 -4.92
C SER A 403 -13.64 10.40 -3.77
N ALA A 404 -13.91 9.70 -2.66
CA ALA A 404 -12.98 9.62 -1.54
C ALA A 404 -11.67 8.92 -1.92
N ILE A 405 -11.73 7.82 -2.68
CA ILE A 405 -10.53 7.16 -3.23
C ILE A 405 -9.74 8.12 -4.12
N ALA A 406 -10.43 8.87 -4.99
CA ALA A 406 -9.79 9.85 -5.86
C ALA A 406 -9.11 10.98 -5.06
N ALA A 407 -9.78 11.54 -4.06
CA ALA A 407 -9.23 12.56 -3.18
C ALA A 407 -8.01 12.06 -2.38
N LEU A 408 -8.07 10.84 -1.85
CA LEU A 408 -6.96 10.20 -1.14
C LEU A 408 -5.75 9.97 -2.06
N ALA A 409 -5.97 9.66 -3.34
CA ALA A 409 -4.91 9.52 -4.33
C ALA A 409 -4.26 10.87 -4.69
N LEU A 410 -5.07 11.92 -4.87
CA LEU A 410 -4.61 13.28 -5.17
C LEU A 410 -3.80 13.86 -4.01
N GLY A 411 -4.24 13.66 -2.76
CA GLY A 411 -3.53 14.05 -1.55
C GLY A 411 -2.29 13.19 -1.22
N GLY A 412 -2.07 12.10 -1.96
CA GLY A 412 -0.90 11.23 -1.81
C GLY A 412 -0.99 10.20 -0.67
N TYR A 413 -2.13 10.13 0.02
CA TYR A 413 -2.43 9.18 1.10
C TYR A 413 -2.47 7.73 0.62
N ILE A 414 -2.95 7.51 -0.62
CA ILE A 414 -2.91 6.22 -1.32
C ILE A 414 -2.06 6.37 -2.58
N GLY A 415 -1.27 5.35 -2.94
CA GLY A 415 -0.55 5.34 -4.22
C GLY A 415 -1.51 5.27 -5.40
N ARG A 416 -1.25 6.01 -6.49
CA ARG A 416 -2.14 6.09 -7.66
C ARG A 416 -2.59 4.73 -8.21
N THR A 417 -1.67 3.78 -8.34
CA THR A 417 -1.99 2.43 -8.82
C THR A 417 -2.95 1.71 -7.87
N ALA A 418 -2.68 1.77 -6.56
CA ALA A 418 -3.54 1.16 -5.55
C ALA A 418 -4.93 1.83 -5.49
N ALA A 419 -5.00 3.15 -5.68
CA ALA A 419 -6.27 3.86 -5.72
C ALA A 419 -7.11 3.49 -6.95
N ALA A 420 -6.49 3.45 -8.14
CA ALA A 420 -7.17 3.02 -9.37
C ALA A 420 -7.68 1.57 -9.25
N GLU A 421 -6.88 0.70 -8.64
CA GLU A 421 -7.24 -0.70 -8.41
C GLU A 421 -8.37 -0.85 -7.38
N PHE A 422 -8.37 -0.07 -6.30
CA PHE A 422 -9.46 -0.03 -5.32
C PHE A 422 -10.77 0.49 -5.93
N ASP A 423 -10.72 1.58 -6.71
CA ASP A 423 -11.89 2.18 -7.37
C ASP A 423 -12.52 1.20 -8.37
N ALA A 424 -11.71 0.61 -9.25
CA ALA A 424 -12.16 -0.39 -10.22
C ALA A 424 -12.78 -1.61 -9.51
N SER A 425 -12.13 -2.10 -8.46
CA SER A 425 -12.62 -3.23 -7.66
C SER A 425 -13.94 -2.93 -6.96
N TYR A 426 -14.07 -1.73 -6.38
CA TYR A 426 -15.30 -1.29 -5.71
C TYR A 426 -16.47 -1.22 -6.70
N ARG A 427 -16.29 -0.55 -7.84
CA ARG A 427 -17.32 -0.44 -8.89
C ARG A 427 -17.73 -1.82 -9.40
N ARG A 428 -16.78 -2.73 -9.61
CA ARG A 428 -17.07 -4.10 -10.05
C ARG A 428 -17.87 -4.89 -9.02
N LEU A 429 -17.48 -4.86 -7.75
CA LEU A 429 -18.22 -5.52 -6.66
C LEU A 429 -19.62 -4.94 -6.49
N ARG A 430 -19.78 -3.62 -6.63
CA ARG A 430 -21.08 -2.93 -6.58
C ARG A 430 -21.98 -3.29 -7.75
N LEU A 431 -21.43 -3.38 -8.97
CA LEU A 431 -22.16 -3.85 -10.14
C LEU A 431 -22.67 -5.29 -9.95
N LEU A 432 -21.82 -6.19 -9.43
CA LEU A 432 -22.23 -7.56 -9.12
C LEU A 432 -23.37 -7.58 -8.09
N GLU A 433 -23.24 -6.80 -7.01
CA GLU A 433 -24.29 -6.67 -6.00
C GLU A 433 -25.60 -6.14 -6.60
N HIS A 434 -25.54 -5.15 -7.49
CA HIS A 434 -26.70 -4.60 -8.19
C HIS A 434 -27.38 -5.66 -9.06
N ARG A 435 -26.64 -6.41 -9.88
CA ARG A 435 -27.22 -7.41 -10.79
C ARG A 435 -27.80 -8.62 -10.06
N ILE A 436 -27.15 -9.08 -9.00
CA ILE A 436 -27.67 -10.18 -8.17
C ILE A 436 -29.02 -9.78 -7.54
N GLN A 437 -29.12 -8.54 -7.08
CA GLN A 437 -30.32 -8.02 -6.43
C GLN A 437 -31.45 -7.71 -7.41
N LEU A 438 -31.12 -7.21 -8.61
CA LEU A 438 -32.07 -6.81 -9.64
C LEU A 438 -32.97 -7.96 -10.14
N ALA A 439 -32.44 -9.18 -10.20
CA ALA A 439 -33.14 -10.37 -10.71
C ALA A 439 -34.54 -10.55 -10.09
N HIS A 440 -34.63 -10.47 -8.76
CA HIS A 440 -35.88 -10.67 -8.03
C HIS A 440 -36.23 -9.51 -7.10
N LEU A 441 -35.49 -8.39 -7.15
CA LEU A 441 -35.54 -7.30 -6.18
C LEU A 441 -35.51 -7.81 -4.72
N ARG A 442 -34.58 -8.74 -4.44
CA ARG A 442 -34.38 -9.33 -3.10
C ARG A 442 -33.02 -8.95 -2.53
N ARG A 443 -32.98 -8.65 -1.23
CA ARG A 443 -31.75 -8.40 -0.47
C ARG A 443 -30.93 -9.70 -0.40
N THR A 444 -29.78 -9.71 -1.06
CA THR A 444 -28.76 -10.75 -0.94
C THR A 444 -27.39 -10.14 -1.25
N HIS A 445 -26.36 -10.68 -0.61
CA HIS A 445 -24.95 -10.32 -0.81
C HIS A 445 -24.10 -11.54 -1.18
N LEU A 446 -24.76 -12.67 -1.48
CA LEU A 446 -24.11 -13.93 -1.79
C LEU A 446 -24.01 -14.12 -3.30
N MET A 447 -22.84 -14.53 -3.78
CA MET A 447 -22.67 -15.01 -5.14
C MET A 447 -23.59 -16.22 -5.39
N PRO A 448 -24.37 -16.24 -6.48
CA PRO A 448 -25.18 -17.41 -6.86
C PRO A 448 -24.31 -18.65 -7.12
N VAL A 449 -24.90 -19.83 -6.93
CA VAL A 449 -24.23 -21.13 -7.14
C VAL A 449 -24.81 -21.92 -8.30
N LYS A 450 -26.04 -21.61 -8.72
CA LYS A 450 -26.69 -22.33 -9.83
C LYS A 450 -26.03 -21.92 -11.15
N PRO A 451 -25.69 -22.87 -12.04
CA PRO A 451 -25.06 -22.56 -13.33
C PRO A 451 -25.82 -21.54 -14.16
N ASP A 452 -27.15 -21.65 -14.23
CA ASP A 452 -27.97 -20.74 -15.04
C ASP A 452 -28.02 -19.33 -14.44
N ALA A 453 -28.09 -19.21 -13.11
CA ALA A 453 -28.01 -17.92 -12.44
C ALA A 453 -26.63 -17.24 -12.61
N LEU A 454 -25.55 -18.02 -12.63
CA LEU A 454 -24.21 -17.51 -12.93
C LEU A 454 -24.09 -17.07 -14.40
N ARG A 455 -24.70 -17.81 -15.34
CA ARG A 455 -24.74 -17.44 -16.77
C ARG A 455 -25.51 -16.14 -16.98
N ALA A 456 -26.69 -16.02 -16.36
CA ALA A 456 -27.49 -14.81 -16.39
C ALA A 456 -26.73 -13.62 -15.77
N LEU A 457 -26.08 -13.81 -14.61
CA LEU A 457 -25.25 -12.77 -13.99
C LEU A 457 -24.07 -12.37 -14.88
N ALA A 458 -23.39 -13.34 -15.50
CA ALA A 458 -22.26 -13.08 -16.39
C ALA A 458 -22.67 -12.21 -17.58
N ARG A 459 -23.85 -12.45 -18.17
CA ARG A 459 -24.41 -11.64 -19.26
C ARG A 459 -24.93 -10.28 -18.76
N ALA A 460 -25.56 -10.23 -17.59
CA ALA A 460 -26.12 -8.99 -17.04
C ALA A 460 -25.06 -7.95 -16.65
N VAL A 461 -23.81 -8.36 -16.41
CA VAL A 461 -22.69 -7.43 -16.14
C VAL A 461 -21.92 -7.01 -17.39
N GLN A 462 -22.26 -7.53 -18.57
CA GLN A 462 -21.65 -7.12 -19.84
C GLN A 462 -22.31 -5.88 -20.41
N GLY A 463 -21.48 -4.98 -20.95
CA GLY A 463 -21.95 -3.82 -21.69
C GLY A 463 -22.38 -4.18 -23.11
N VAL A 464 -23.16 -3.29 -23.74
CA VAL A 464 -23.65 -3.48 -25.12
C VAL A 464 -22.53 -3.56 -26.17
N MET A 465 -21.37 -2.97 -25.88
CA MET A 465 -20.21 -2.94 -26.78
C MET A 465 -19.20 -4.07 -26.49
N ASP A 466 -19.46 -4.95 -25.51
CA ASP A 466 -18.53 -6.01 -25.14
C ASP A 466 -18.63 -7.18 -26.13
N SER A 467 -17.54 -7.43 -26.87
CA SER A 467 -17.45 -8.54 -27.83
C SER A 467 -17.03 -9.86 -27.19
N ALA A 468 -16.63 -9.86 -25.91
CA ALA A 468 -16.23 -11.08 -25.22
C ALA A 468 -17.45 -11.97 -24.95
N LYS A 469 -17.29 -13.29 -25.07
CA LYS A 469 -18.36 -14.22 -24.73
C LYS A 469 -18.48 -14.33 -23.20
N ALA A 470 -19.60 -13.90 -22.62
CA ALA A 470 -19.87 -14.10 -21.20
C ALA A 470 -19.87 -15.60 -20.85
N SER A 471 -19.14 -15.95 -19.79
CA SER A 471 -19.18 -17.29 -19.21
C SER A 471 -19.17 -17.22 -17.68
N PRO A 472 -19.84 -18.17 -16.99
CA PRO A 472 -19.76 -18.31 -15.52
C PRO A 472 -18.31 -18.35 -15.00
N GLU A 473 -17.42 -19.03 -15.69
CA GLU A 473 -16.01 -19.18 -15.31
C GLU A 473 -15.28 -17.83 -15.35
N SER A 474 -15.43 -17.09 -16.45
CA SER A 474 -14.83 -15.75 -16.59
C SER A 474 -15.31 -14.76 -15.53
N LEU A 475 -16.59 -14.85 -15.14
CA LEU A 475 -17.20 -14.05 -14.08
C LEU A 475 -16.57 -14.38 -12.72
N LEU A 476 -16.49 -15.66 -12.36
CA LEU A 476 -15.93 -16.11 -11.10
C LEU A 476 -14.43 -15.78 -11.00
N ASP A 477 -13.66 -15.97 -12.08
CA ASP A 477 -12.25 -15.61 -12.13
C ASP A 477 -12.02 -14.10 -11.98
N SER A 478 -12.85 -13.28 -12.62
CA SER A 478 -12.85 -11.82 -12.44
C SER A 478 -13.14 -11.43 -10.99
N TRP A 479 -14.16 -12.03 -10.38
CA TRP A 479 -14.53 -11.76 -8.99
C TRP A 479 -13.45 -12.22 -8.00
N HIS A 480 -12.87 -13.41 -8.18
CA HIS A 480 -11.80 -13.91 -7.31
C HIS A 480 -10.53 -13.05 -7.39
N ARG A 481 -10.16 -12.58 -8.58
CA ARG A 481 -9.08 -11.59 -8.75
C ARG A 481 -9.38 -10.30 -8.01
N THR A 482 -10.60 -9.79 -8.12
CA THR A 482 -11.06 -8.59 -7.42
C THR A 482 -10.96 -8.76 -5.91
N LYS A 483 -11.42 -9.91 -5.35
CA LYS A 483 -11.31 -10.20 -3.91
C LYS A 483 -9.86 -10.24 -3.43
N ARG A 484 -8.96 -10.91 -4.16
CA ARG A 484 -7.54 -10.97 -3.78
C ARG A 484 -6.90 -9.58 -3.75
N SER A 485 -7.13 -8.80 -4.80
CA SER A 485 -6.64 -7.42 -4.91
C SER A 485 -7.13 -6.53 -3.76
N VAL A 486 -8.45 -6.50 -3.50
CA VAL A 486 -9.04 -5.73 -2.39
C VAL A 486 -8.46 -6.17 -1.06
N ARG A 487 -8.30 -7.48 -0.84
CA ARG A 487 -7.74 -8.01 0.41
C ARG A 487 -6.30 -7.56 0.62
N GLU A 488 -5.43 -7.72 -0.38
CA GLU A 488 -4.03 -7.31 -0.30
C GLU A 488 -3.90 -5.80 -0.04
N LEU A 489 -4.71 -4.99 -0.72
CA LEU A 489 -4.74 -3.53 -0.52
C LEU A 489 -5.28 -3.13 0.84
N HIS A 490 -6.38 -3.76 1.29
CA HIS A 490 -6.98 -3.53 2.59
C HIS A 490 -5.98 -3.88 3.70
N GLU A 491 -5.38 -5.07 3.67
CA GLU A 491 -4.41 -5.50 4.67
C GLU A 491 -3.21 -4.54 4.73
N ARG A 492 -2.67 -4.15 3.57
CA ARG A 492 -1.51 -3.24 3.47
C ARG A 492 -1.80 -1.79 3.86
N ILE A 493 -3.04 -1.30 3.76
CA ILE A 493 -3.38 0.11 3.99
C ILE A 493 -4.08 0.31 5.34
N PHE A 494 -5.06 -0.54 5.66
CA PHE A 494 -5.92 -0.41 6.83
C PHE A 494 -5.21 -0.77 8.14
N TYR A 495 -4.27 -1.73 8.11
CA TYR A 495 -3.51 -2.16 9.29
C TYR A 495 -2.11 -1.53 9.37
N ARG A 496 -1.88 -0.38 8.70
CA ARG A 496 -0.58 0.32 8.73
C ARG A 496 -0.26 0.84 10.14
N PRO A 497 0.94 0.56 10.69
CA PRO A 497 1.36 1.09 12.00
C PRO A 497 1.35 2.63 12.06
N LEU A 498 1.70 3.30 10.96
CA LEU A 498 1.80 4.76 10.89
C LEU A 498 0.47 5.49 11.04
N LEU A 499 -0.68 4.82 10.85
CA LEU A 499 -1.99 5.46 11.03
C LEU A 499 -2.25 5.82 12.49
N ASN A 500 -1.79 4.99 13.44
CA ASN A 500 -1.91 5.28 14.87
C ASN A 500 -1.07 6.50 15.26
N SER A 501 0.15 6.60 14.71
CA SER A 501 1.03 7.75 14.94
C SER A 501 0.42 9.04 14.43
N VAL A 502 -0.18 9.06 13.24
CA VAL A 502 -0.80 10.27 12.66
C VAL A 502 -2.10 10.64 13.36
N ALA A 503 -2.91 9.66 13.78
CA ALA A 503 -4.16 9.90 14.51
C ALA A 503 -3.93 10.58 15.87
N ASN A 504 -2.83 10.25 16.53
CA ASN A 504 -2.47 10.79 17.85
C ASN A 504 -1.84 12.19 17.82
N LEU A 505 -1.49 12.71 16.64
CA LEU A 505 -0.97 14.08 16.53
C LEU A 505 -2.08 15.09 16.85
N SER A 506 -1.80 16.13 17.62
CA SER A 506 -2.76 17.19 17.92
C SER A 506 -2.92 18.17 16.75
N PRO A 507 -4.08 18.85 16.58
CA PRO A 507 -4.25 19.88 15.54
C PRO A 507 -3.28 21.07 15.71
N GLU A 508 -2.84 21.35 16.94
CA GLU A 508 -1.85 22.40 17.25
C GLU A 508 -0.42 21.99 16.91
N GLU A 509 -0.08 20.70 16.96
CA GLU A 509 1.20 20.19 16.43
C GLU A 509 1.38 20.47 14.93
N ALA A 510 0.27 20.63 14.19
CA ALA A 510 0.28 21.02 12.79
C ALA A 510 0.40 22.55 12.56
N LYS A 511 0.28 23.37 13.62
CA LYS A 511 0.25 24.84 13.58
C LYS A 511 1.11 25.48 14.69
N LEU A 512 2.22 24.86 15.08
CA LEU A 512 3.11 25.44 16.09
C LEU A 512 3.73 26.76 15.63
N SER A 513 3.86 27.73 16.54
CA SER A 513 4.76 28.86 16.31
C SER A 513 6.22 28.37 16.22
N PRO A 514 7.11 29.07 15.50
CA PRO A 514 8.51 28.68 15.38
C PRO A 514 9.21 28.47 16.72
N GLU A 515 8.90 29.28 17.74
CA GLU A 515 9.48 29.19 19.08
C GLU A 515 8.98 27.96 19.85
N ALA A 516 7.70 27.61 19.72
CA ALA A 516 7.12 26.42 20.34
C ALA A 516 7.63 25.12 19.68
N ALA A 517 7.85 25.14 18.36
CA ALA A 517 8.45 24.03 17.62
C ALA A 517 9.91 23.79 18.05
N GLN A 518 10.70 24.85 18.20
CA GLN A 518 12.08 24.76 18.70
C GLN A 518 12.14 24.23 20.13
N GLY A 519 11.25 24.70 21.03
CA GLY A 519 11.17 24.20 22.40
C GLY A 519 10.87 22.69 22.47
N ARG A 520 10.05 22.18 21.54
CA ARG A 520 9.78 20.74 21.43
C ARG A 520 10.95 19.95 20.89
N LEU A 521 11.63 20.43 19.85
CA LEU A 521 12.84 19.77 19.33
C LEU A 521 13.93 19.67 20.40
N ALA A 522 14.12 20.71 21.21
CA ALA A 522 15.02 20.67 22.36
C ALA A 522 14.60 19.61 23.38
N ALA A 523 13.30 19.50 23.67
CA ALA A 523 12.77 18.49 24.58
C ALA A 523 12.91 17.05 24.04
N PHE A 524 12.91 16.87 22.71
CA PHE A 524 13.19 15.61 22.04
C PHE A 524 14.69 15.27 21.97
N GLY A 525 15.60 16.18 22.36
CA GLY A 525 17.04 15.90 22.40
C GLY A 525 17.87 16.50 21.27
N TYR A 526 17.27 17.33 20.39
CA TYR A 526 18.02 18.10 19.41
C TYR A 526 18.83 19.21 20.09
N ARG A 527 20.13 19.27 19.80
CA ARG A 527 21.08 20.24 20.37
C ARG A 527 21.09 21.56 19.59
N ASP A 528 20.74 21.54 18.30
CA ASP A 528 20.51 22.74 17.47
C ASP A 528 19.06 22.78 16.92
N PRO A 529 18.06 23.08 17.77
CA PRO A 529 16.65 23.20 17.34
C PRO A 529 16.45 24.20 16.19
N GLN A 530 17.26 25.26 16.12
CA GLN A 530 17.16 26.25 15.06
C GLN A 530 17.67 25.70 13.72
N GLY A 531 18.78 24.96 13.73
CA GLY A 531 19.27 24.17 12.60
C GLY A 531 18.25 23.12 12.13
N ALA A 532 17.70 22.36 13.07
CA ALA A 532 16.68 21.36 12.81
C ALA A 532 15.44 21.96 12.13
N MET A 533 14.94 23.10 12.61
CA MET A 533 13.83 23.82 11.96
C MET A 533 14.13 24.20 10.51
N ARG A 534 15.34 24.69 10.22
CA ARG A 534 15.74 25.00 8.82
C ARG A 534 15.74 23.75 7.93
N HIS A 535 16.12 22.59 8.46
CA HIS A 535 16.09 21.33 7.72
C HIS A 535 14.67 20.83 7.50
N ILE A 536 13.81 20.94 8.51
CA ILE A 536 12.38 20.64 8.44
C ILE A 536 11.70 21.50 7.37
N GLU A 537 11.94 22.82 7.38
CA GLU A 537 11.40 23.73 6.37
C GLU A 537 11.86 23.36 4.97
N ALA A 538 13.15 23.05 4.77
CA ALA A 538 13.66 22.62 3.46
C ALA A 538 13.02 21.32 2.95
N LEU A 539 12.69 20.39 3.86
CA LEU A 539 12.03 19.12 3.52
C LEU A 539 10.54 19.28 3.20
N THR A 540 9.88 20.25 3.83
CA THR A 540 8.42 20.39 3.85
C THR A 540 7.89 21.56 3.01
N ALA A 541 8.76 22.45 2.54
CA ALA A 541 8.40 23.61 1.74
C ALA A 541 7.86 23.23 0.35
N GLY A 542 6.87 23.99 -0.08
CA GLY A 542 6.25 23.88 -1.41
C GLY A 542 5.08 22.89 -1.50
N VAL A 543 4.51 22.82 -2.70
CA VAL A 543 3.29 22.03 -3.02
C VAL A 543 3.60 20.68 -3.67
N SER A 544 4.88 20.28 -3.69
CA SER A 544 5.27 19.01 -4.30
C SER A 544 4.76 17.82 -3.48
N ARG A 545 4.48 16.69 -4.15
CA ARG A 545 4.11 15.43 -3.48
C ARG A 545 5.15 15.00 -2.43
N ARG A 546 6.43 15.20 -2.74
CA ARG A 546 7.54 14.99 -1.80
C ARG A 546 7.33 15.81 -0.53
N ALA A 547 7.09 17.11 -0.66
CA ALA A 547 6.88 17.99 0.48
C ALA A 547 5.65 17.61 1.31
N ALA A 548 4.56 17.20 0.65
CA ALA A 548 3.36 16.71 1.34
C ALA A 548 3.61 15.42 2.13
N LEU A 549 4.30 14.45 1.53
CA LEU A 549 4.65 13.19 2.18
C LEU A 549 5.65 13.40 3.34
N GLN A 550 6.66 14.24 3.12
CA GLN A 550 7.61 14.62 4.17
C GLN A 550 6.90 15.31 5.34
N ARG A 551 5.93 16.22 5.11
CA ARG A 551 5.11 16.81 6.18
C ARG A 551 4.36 15.78 7.01
N GLN A 552 3.87 14.72 6.38
CA GLN A 552 3.12 13.66 7.06
C GLN A 552 4.04 12.72 7.88
N LEU A 553 5.22 12.40 7.34
CA LEU A 553 6.15 11.47 7.99
C LEU A 553 7.08 12.14 9.00
N LEU A 554 7.38 13.43 8.84
CA LEU A 554 8.34 14.14 9.69
C LEU A 554 8.12 13.94 11.19
N PRO A 555 6.88 14.02 11.72
CA PRO A 555 6.67 13.89 13.16
C PRO A 555 7.23 12.57 13.73
N VAL A 556 7.04 11.44 13.03
CA VAL A 556 7.58 10.15 13.49
C VAL A 556 9.08 10.02 13.20
N LEU A 557 9.54 10.53 12.05
CA LEU A 557 10.97 10.50 11.70
C LEU A 557 11.82 11.31 12.68
N LEU A 558 11.31 12.44 13.15
CA LEU A 558 11.99 13.30 14.11
C LEU A 558 12.16 12.61 15.47
N ASP A 559 11.19 11.79 15.88
CA ASP A 559 11.27 10.97 17.09
C ASP A 559 12.32 9.85 16.96
N TRP A 560 12.32 9.10 15.84
CA TRP A 560 13.35 8.08 15.61
C TRP A 560 14.77 8.65 15.53
N LEU A 561 14.93 9.81 14.88
CA LEU A 561 16.21 10.52 14.84
C LEU A 561 16.66 10.95 16.25
N ALA A 562 15.72 11.42 17.08
CA ALA A 562 15.96 11.82 18.47
C ALA A 562 16.44 10.68 19.38
N GLN A 563 16.12 9.42 19.04
CA GLN A 563 16.58 8.25 19.79
C GLN A 563 18.04 7.88 19.48
N GLY A 564 18.64 8.45 18.42
CA GLY A 564 20.03 8.21 18.04
C GLY A 564 21.05 9.07 18.79
N VAL A 565 22.34 8.83 18.52
CA VAL A 565 23.47 9.50 19.19
C VAL A 565 23.58 10.99 18.85
N ASP A 566 23.33 11.35 17.58
CA ASP A 566 23.38 12.73 17.08
C ASP A 566 22.17 13.04 16.18
N PRO A 567 21.03 13.46 16.76
CA PRO A 567 19.80 13.74 16.01
C PRO A 567 19.93 14.90 15.02
N ASP A 568 20.74 15.92 15.34
CA ASP A 568 20.95 17.07 14.46
C ASP A 568 21.71 16.66 13.19
N ALA A 569 22.78 15.87 13.34
CA ALA A 569 23.53 15.31 12.22
C ALA A 569 22.68 14.32 11.41
N GLY A 570 21.89 13.48 12.10
CA GLY A 570 20.98 12.53 11.46
C GLY A 570 19.91 13.22 10.60
N LEU A 571 19.30 14.30 11.10
CA LEU A 571 18.30 15.06 10.35
C LEU A 571 18.92 15.77 9.12
N LEU A 572 20.13 16.31 9.26
CA LEU A 572 20.87 16.88 8.13
C LEU A 572 21.16 15.82 7.06
N ALA A 573 21.65 14.65 7.47
CA ALA A 573 21.94 13.55 6.54
C ALA A 573 20.66 13.03 5.87
N PHE A 574 19.56 12.88 6.63
CA PHE A 574 18.26 12.50 6.10
C PHE A 574 17.76 13.51 5.07
N ARG A 575 17.92 14.81 5.33
CA ARG A 575 17.60 15.86 4.37
C ARG A 575 18.40 15.71 3.08
N ARG A 576 19.71 15.53 3.15
CA ARG A 576 20.57 15.41 1.95
C ARG A 576 20.22 14.18 1.11
N VAL A 577 20.05 13.03 1.76
CA VAL A 577 19.60 11.79 1.10
C VAL A 577 18.22 12.01 0.45
N SER A 578 17.30 12.64 1.20
CA SER A 578 15.99 13.01 0.67
C SER A 578 16.10 13.94 -0.53
N GLU A 579 16.95 14.98 -0.49
CA GLU A 579 17.20 15.92 -1.60
C GLU A 579 17.61 15.19 -2.88
N THR A 580 18.53 14.24 -2.77
CA THR A 580 19.01 13.45 -3.92
C THR A 580 17.99 12.44 -4.44
N LEU A 581 17.23 11.77 -3.57
CA LEU A 581 16.29 10.70 -3.96
C LEU A 581 14.83 11.11 -4.05
N GLY A 582 14.47 12.31 -3.62
CA GLY A 582 13.07 12.66 -3.32
C GLY A 582 12.16 12.77 -4.54
N THR A 583 12.69 12.71 -5.76
CA THR A 583 11.91 12.58 -7.00
C THR A 583 11.67 11.12 -7.40
N THR A 584 12.34 10.18 -6.74
CA THR A 584 12.35 8.77 -7.10
C THR A 584 11.19 8.03 -6.43
N HIS A 585 10.26 7.49 -7.23
CA HIS A 585 9.02 6.89 -6.73
C HIS A 585 9.23 5.76 -5.72
N TRP A 586 10.26 4.92 -5.90
CA TRP A 586 10.54 3.83 -4.97
C TRP A 586 11.00 4.33 -3.60
N TYR A 587 11.74 5.44 -3.53
CA TYR A 587 12.25 5.98 -2.26
C TYR A 587 11.11 6.56 -1.42
N LEU A 588 10.26 7.38 -2.04
CA LEU A 588 9.04 7.87 -1.38
C LEU A 588 8.09 6.72 -1.02
N GLY A 589 8.06 5.67 -1.85
CA GLY A 589 7.37 4.42 -1.54
C GLY A 589 7.95 3.72 -0.31
N LEU A 590 9.26 3.56 -0.23
CA LEU A 590 9.98 2.93 0.89
C LEU A 590 9.67 3.64 2.21
N LEU A 591 9.83 4.97 2.25
CA LEU A 591 9.56 5.76 3.46
C LEU A 591 8.10 5.66 3.94
N ARG A 592 7.15 5.55 3.01
CA ARG A 592 5.71 5.50 3.31
C ARG A 592 5.21 4.09 3.61
N ASP A 593 5.75 3.10 2.90
CA ASP A 593 5.21 1.74 2.85
C ASP A 593 5.96 0.78 3.78
N SER A 594 7.15 1.16 4.31
CA SER A 594 7.91 0.37 5.29
C SER A 594 8.43 1.22 6.46
N ALA A 595 7.72 1.17 7.59
CA ALA A 595 8.13 1.87 8.82
C ALA A 595 9.49 1.38 9.32
N ALA A 596 9.73 0.05 9.32
CA ALA A 596 11.00 -0.53 9.76
C ALA A 596 12.20 -0.09 8.89
N ALA A 597 12.00 0.15 7.59
CA ALA A 597 13.07 0.65 6.72
C ALA A 597 13.33 2.15 6.97
N ALA A 598 12.28 2.94 7.17
CA ALA A 598 12.39 4.36 7.49
C ALA A 598 13.01 4.61 8.88
N GLU A 599 12.60 3.81 9.87
CA GLU A 599 13.16 3.81 11.22
C GLU A 599 14.63 3.40 11.21
N ARG A 600 14.98 2.29 10.55
CA ARG A 600 16.38 1.90 10.38
C ARG A 600 17.20 2.98 9.67
N LEU A 601 16.65 3.63 8.64
CA LEU A 601 17.30 4.77 8.00
C LEU A 601 17.57 5.90 8.99
N CYS A 602 16.60 6.28 9.83
CA CYS A 602 16.78 7.30 10.85
C CYS A 602 17.89 6.93 11.84
N HIS A 603 17.87 5.71 12.39
CA HIS A 603 18.90 5.26 13.32
C HIS A 603 20.30 5.24 12.71
N VAL A 604 20.49 4.61 11.54
CA VAL A 604 21.84 4.52 10.94
C VAL A 604 22.41 5.89 10.57
N LEU A 605 21.55 6.86 10.23
CA LEU A 605 21.97 8.23 9.95
C LEU A 605 22.29 9.03 11.22
N ALA A 606 21.55 8.83 12.32
CA ALA A 606 21.79 9.50 13.60
C ALA A 606 22.97 8.88 14.39
N ASP A 607 23.25 7.60 14.19
CA ASP A 607 24.24 6.86 14.98
C ASP A 607 25.61 6.76 14.30
N SER A 608 25.69 6.89 12.97
CA SER A 608 26.94 6.68 12.23
C SER A 608 27.18 7.72 11.14
N ARG A 609 28.15 8.60 11.42
CA ARG A 609 28.66 9.55 10.42
C ARG A 609 29.28 8.86 9.20
N LEU A 610 29.93 7.71 9.39
CA LEU A 610 30.49 6.93 8.29
C LEU A 610 29.39 6.50 7.30
N ILE A 611 28.28 5.99 7.82
CA ILE A 611 27.14 5.57 6.99
C ILE A 611 26.50 6.77 6.31
N ALA A 612 26.29 7.87 7.04
CA ALA A 612 25.74 9.11 6.50
C ALA A 612 26.56 9.66 5.32
N ASP A 613 27.89 9.78 5.48
CA ASP A 613 28.80 10.28 4.44
C ASP A 613 28.80 9.35 3.20
N LEU A 614 28.71 8.03 3.40
CA LEU A 614 28.66 7.04 2.33
C LEU A 614 27.31 7.00 1.59
N LEU A 615 26.19 7.16 2.30
CA LEU A 615 24.85 7.25 1.73
C LEU A 615 24.64 8.55 0.96
N GLU A 616 25.28 9.65 1.36
CA GLU A 616 25.21 10.91 0.61
C GLU A 616 25.74 10.74 -0.83
N VAL A 617 26.78 9.92 -1.01
CA VAL A 617 27.42 9.68 -2.31
C VAL A 617 26.99 8.38 -3.00
N SER A 618 26.16 7.57 -2.33
CA SER A 618 25.55 6.33 -2.87
C SER A 618 24.10 6.18 -2.36
N PRO A 619 23.22 7.16 -2.60
CA PRO A 619 21.91 7.20 -1.97
C PRO A 619 20.98 6.06 -2.42
N GLU A 620 21.21 5.46 -3.59
CA GLU A 620 20.50 4.26 -4.04
C GLU A 620 20.62 3.07 -3.07
N SER A 621 21.68 3.03 -2.25
CA SER A 621 21.89 2.00 -1.23
C SER A 621 20.86 2.03 -0.10
N VAL A 622 20.09 3.12 0.04
CA VAL A 622 18.93 3.17 0.95
C VAL A 622 17.93 2.05 0.65
N ALA A 623 17.86 1.58 -0.59
CA ALA A 623 16.98 0.47 -0.97
C ALA A 623 17.27 -0.83 -0.17
N TRP A 624 18.49 -1.05 0.30
CA TRP A 624 18.85 -2.24 1.07
C TRP A 624 18.19 -2.30 2.44
N LEU A 625 17.82 -1.14 3.01
CA LEU A 625 17.14 -1.07 4.32
C LEU A 625 15.72 -1.68 4.30
N GLY A 626 15.19 -1.98 3.11
CA GLY A 626 13.90 -2.64 2.94
C GLY A 626 13.86 -4.08 3.45
N HIS A 627 14.94 -4.85 3.27
CA HIS A 627 14.99 -6.27 3.66
C HIS A 627 16.38 -6.69 4.12
N ASP A 628 16.45 -7.48 5.19
CA ASP A 628 17.72 -7.92 5.80
C ASP A 628 18.60 -8.70 4.82
N LYS A 629 18.02 -9.46 3.88
CA LYS A 629 18.75 -10.18 2.83
C LYS A 629 19.57 -9.26 1.92
N ASP A 630 19.12 -8.01 1.72
CA ASP A 630 19.78 -7.05 0.83
C ASP A 630 20.99 -6.38 1.53
N LEU A 631 21.06 -6.53 2.85
CA LEU A 631 22.16 -6.10 3.72
C LEU A 631 23.20 -7.21 3.98
N ALA A 632 22.95 -8.45 3.55
CA ALA A 632 23.90 -9.54 3.72
C ALA A 632 25.21 -9.24 2.95
N PRO A 633 26.39 -9.35 3.60
CA PRO A 633 27.67 -9.12 2.94
C PRO A 633 27.85 -9.98 1.69
N VAL A 634 28.42 -9.38 0.65
CA VAL A 634 28.65 -10.09 -0.62
C VAL A 634 29.89 -10.96 -0.49
N PRO A 635 29.81 -12.27 -0.81
CA PRO A 635 30.96 -13.17 -0.75
C PRO A 635 32.12 -12.71 -1.64
N LEU A 636 33.35 -13.00 -1.22
CA LEU A 636 34.58 -12.66 -1.94
C LEU A 636 34.53 -13.04 -3.43
N GLU A 637 34.04 -14.24 -3.74
CA GLU A 637 33.98 -14.76 -5.11
C GLU A 637 33.08 -13.89 -6.00
N SER A 638 31.96 -13.41 -5.44
CA SER A 638 31.03 -12.53 -6.17
C SER A 638 31.61 -11.14 -6.37
N GLN A 639 32.29 -10.58 -5.35
CA GLN A 639 33.01 -9.31 -5.48
C GLN A 639 34.12 -9.42 -6.55
N TRP A 640 34.88 -10.52 -6.53
CA TRP A 640 35.96 -10.76 -7.47
C TRP A 640 35.46 -10.93 -8.91
N GLN A 641 34.39 -11.71 -9.12
CA GLN A 641 33.76 -11.83 -10.44
C GLN A 641 33.29 -10.48 -11.00
N GLU A 642 32.71 -9.63 -10.14
CA GLU A 642 32.32 -8.27 -10.54
C GLU A 642 33.55 -7.45 -10.93
N ILE A 643 34.61 -7.47 -10.12
CA ILE A 643 35.87 -6.77 -10.42
C ILE A 643 36.45 -7.25 -11.76
N GLN A 644 36.56 -8.56 -11.99
CA GLN A 644 37.07 -9.13 -13.25
C GLN A 644 36.26 -8.66 -14.47
N SER A 645 34.93 -8.67 -14.35
CA SER A 645 34.03 -8.20 -15.40
C SER A 645 34.19 -6.70 -15.67
N LYS A 646 34.49 -5.89 -14.66
CA LYS A 646 34.75 -4.46 -14.80
C LYS A 646 36.12 -4.18 -15.40
N ILE A 647 37.19 -4.79 -14.89
CA ILE A 647 38.56 -4.50 -15.36
C ILE A 647 38.77 -4.93 -16.81
N SER A 648 38.14 -6.02 -17.27
CA SER A 648 38.26 -6.51 -18.66
C SER A 648 37.63 -5.60 -19.71
N ARG A 649 36.75 -4.66 -19.31
CA ARG A 649 36.03 -3.75 -20.21
C ARG A 649 36.64 -2.35 -20.31
N HIS A 650 37.75 -2.11 -19.60
CA HIS A 650 38.42 -0.81 -19.56
C HIS A 650 39.91 -1.03 -19.80
N ASP A 651 40.57 -0.16 -20.56
CA ASP A 651 41.99 -0.32 -20.88
C ASP A 651 42.90 0.51 -19.96
N GLU A 652 42.40 1.61 -19.39
CA GLU A 652 43.19 2.53 -18.57
C GLU A 652 43.32 2.06 -17.11
N PRO A 653 44.54 1.92 -16.54
CA PRO A 653 44.76 1.51 -15.15
C PRO A 653 44.02 2.38 -14.11
N THR A 654 43.99 3.69 -14.32
CA THR A 654 43.31 4.65 -13.44
C THR A 654 41.80 4.40 -13.38
N ALA A 655 41.18 4.11 -14.54
CA ALA A 655 39.76 3.81 -14.64
C ALA A 655 39.41 2.46 -13.98
N ARG A 656 40.26 1.45 -14.17
CA ARG A 656 40.13 0.14 -13.51
C ARG A 656 40.19 0.27 -11.98
N MET A 657 41.18 0.99 -11.45
CA MET A 657 41.31 1.18 -10.00
C MET A 657 40.16 1.96 -9.41
N ARG A 658 39.60 2.94 -10.14
CA ARG A 658 38.41 3.66 -9.71
C ARG A 658 37.22 2.71 -9.50
N LEU A 659 37.00 1.76 -10.40
CA LEU A 659 35.90 0.80 -10.30
C LEU A 659 36.11 -0.17 -9.13
N ILE A 660 37.32 -0.67 -8.94
CA ILE A 660 37.68 -1.53 -7.80
C ILE A 660 37.38 -0.83 -6.48
N ARG A 661 37.82 0.43 -6.34
CA ARG A 661 37.61 1.21 -5.11
C ARG A 661 36.15 1.57 -4.87
N LEU A 662 35.36 1.78 -5.92
CA LEU A 662 33.90 1.96 -5.81
C LEU A 662 33.20 0.68 -5.33
N ILE A 663 33.61 -0.49 -5.82
CA ILE A 663 33.06 -1.79 -5.37
C ILE A 663 33.38 -1.99 -3.89
N ARG A 664 34.64 -1.79 -3.48
CA ARG A 664 35.05 -1.87 -2.08
C ARG A 664 34.28 -0.88 -1.19
N ARG A 665 34.14 0.38 -1.61
CA ARG A 665 33.37 1.40 -0.86
C ARG A 665 31.91 0.99 -0.69
N ARG A 666 31.29 0.49 -1.76
CA ARG A 666 29.89 0.02 -1.73
C ARG A 666 29.72 -1.15 -0.76
N GLU A 667 30.67 -2.06 -0.72
CA GLU A 667 30.63 -3.20 0.21
C GLU A 667 30.85 -2.77 1.66
N ILE A 668 31.80 -1.86 1.91
CA ILE A 668 31.99 -1.26 3.24
C ILE A 668 30.70 -0.60 3.75
N LEU A 669 29.98 0.12 2.88
CA LEU A 669 28.69 0.70 3.23
C LEU A 669 27.67 -0.36 3.63
N ARG A 670 27.56 -1.45 2.85
CA ARG A 670 26.64 -2.55 3.15
C ARG A 670 26.94 -3.17 4.51
N ILE A 671 28.22 -3.51 4.74
CA ILE A 671 28.68 -4.09 6.02
C ILE A 671 28.37 -3.13 7.18
N ALA A 672 28.67 -1.84 7.02
CA ALA A 672 28.41 -0.83 8.04
C ALA A 672 26.92 -0.70 8.39
N ILE A 673 26.03 -0.72 7.39
CA ILE A 673 24.58 -0.69 7.65
C ILE A 673 24.12 -1.97 8.34
N ALA A 674 24.60 -3.14 7.91
CA ALA A 674 24.22 -4.42 8.50
C ALA A 674 24.67 -4.55 9.96
N ASP A 675 25.90 -4.11 10.26
CA ASP A 675 26.48 -4.02 11.60
C ASP A 675 25.66 -3.07 12.49
N ALA A 676 25.41 -1.84 12.03
CA ALA A 676 24.60 -0.87 12.77
C ALA A 676 23.15 -1.33 12.98
N ALA A 677 22.61 -2.17 12.09
CA ALA A 677 21.29 -2.77 12.22
C ALA A 677 21.26 -4.04 13.10
N GLY A 678 22.40 -4.46 13.66
CA GLY A 678 22.52 -5.64 14.52
C GLY A 678 22.35 -6.98 13.76
N LEU A 679 22.57 -6.98 12.44
CA LEU A 679 22.45 -8.17 11.59
C LEU A 679 23.76 -8.97 11.51
N LEU A 680 24.88 -8.36 11.89
CA LEU A 680 26.20 -8.97 11.90
C LEU A 680 26.76 -8.97 13.33
N ASP A 681 27.42 -10.05 13.70
CA ASP A 681 28.31 -10.06 14.86
C ASP A 681 29.72 -9.59 14.48
N GLN A 682 30.58 -9.42 15.50
CA GLN A 682 31.93 -8.89 15.32
C GLN A 682 32.80 -9.75 14.39
N ASP A 683 32.63 -11.07 14.42
CA ASP A 683 33.39 -12.02 13.60
C ASP A 683 32.97 -11.93 12.12
N ALA A 684 31.66 -11.80 11.86
CA ALA A 684 31.11 -11.58 10.54
C ALA A 684 31.56 -10.23 9.96
N VAL A 685 31.58 -9.17 10.75
CA VAL A 685 32.08 -7.84 10.32
C VAL A 685 33.56 -7.92 9.92
N GLY A 686 34.41 -8.48 10.79
CA GLY A 686 35.84 -8.61 10.51
C GLY A 686 36.12 -9.45 9.27
N SER A 687 35.38 -10.55 9.12
CA SER A 687 35.46 -11.44 7.96
C SER A 687 35.01 -10.77 6.66
N ALA A 688 33.91 -10.05 6.66
CA ALA A 688 33.39 -9.37 5.47
C ALA A 688 34.29 -8.21 5.04
N LEU A 689 34.80 -7.42 5.99
CA LEU A 689 35.76 -6.35 5.69
C LEU A 689 37.06 -6.92 5.11
N ALA A 690 37.57 -8.03 5.67
CA ALA A 690 38.77 -8.67 5.16
C ALA A 690 38.61 -9.19 3.73
N ASP A 691 37.43 -9.71 3.37
CA ASP A 691 37.09 -10.14 2.02
C ASP A 691 36.99 -8.95 1.05
N ALA A 692 36.41 -7.82 1.47
CA ALA A 692 36.34 -6.60 0.65
C ALA A 692 37.73 -6.02 0.37
N ASP A 693 38.62 -6.01 1.36
CA ASP A 693 40.02 -5.63 1.20
C ASP A 693 40.76 -6.62 0.29
N GLN A 694 40.51 -7.91 0.44
CA GLN A 694 41.09 -8.96 -0.39
C GLN A 694 40.71 -8.80 -1.86
N ALA A 695 39.43 -8.58 -2.16
CA ALA A 695 38.93 -8.35 -3.51
C ALA A 695 39.61 -7.12 -4.16
N ALA A 696 39.79 -6.04 -3.38
CA ALA A 696 40.46 -4.84 -3.86
C ALA A 696 41.96 -5.04 -4.13
N VAL A 697 42.67 -5.77 -3.27
CA VAL A 697 44.09 -6.09 -3.47
C VAL A 697 44.29 -7.07 -4.63
N LEU A 698 43.40 -8.05 -4.81
CA LEU A 698 43.38 -8.92 -6.01
C LEU A 698 43.25 -8.10 -7.29
N GLY A 699 42.29 -7.16 -7.32
CA GLY A 699 42.12 -6.24 -8.44
C GLY A 699 43.34 -5.35 -8.69
N ALA A 700 43.93 -4.78 -7.62
CA ALA A 700 45.11 -3.93 -7.72
C ALA A 700 46.33 -4.71 -8.23
N LEU A 701 46.55 -5.93 -7.74
CA LEU A 701 47.62 -6.82 -8.21
C LEU A 701 47.45 -7.13 -9.69
N ARG A 702 46.23 -7.43 -10.12
CA ARG A 702 45.97 -7.69 -11.55
C ARG A 702 46.27 -6.47 -12.42
N VAL A 703 45.91 -5.26 -11.96
CA VAL A 703 46.22 -4.01 -12.67
C VAL A 703 47.73 -3.77 -12.75
N ALA A 704 48.46 -4.05 -11.67
CA ALA A 704 49.92 -3.95 -11.63
C ALA A 704 50.59 -4.95 -12.58
N GLU A 705 50.16 -6.21 -12.58
CA GLU A 705 50.66 -7.25 -13.48
C GLU A 705 50.38 -6.93 -14.94
N ASP A 706 49.17 -6.48 -15.28
CA ASP A 706 48.81 -6.07 -16.64
C ASP A 706 49.65 -4.87 -17.11
N HIS A 707 49.96 -3.91 -16.21
CA HIS A 707 50.81 -2.77 -16.53
C HIS A 707 52.25 -3.20 -16.88
N VAL A 708 52.82 -4.11 -16.10
CA VAL A 708 54.15 -4.65 -16.37
C VAL A 708 54.14 -5.52 -17.63
N ALA A 709 53.09 -6.34 -17.82
CA ALA A 709 52.91 -7.19 -18.99
C ALA A 709 52.80 -6.40 -20.31
N ALA A 710 52.31 -5.15 -20.25
CA ALA A 710 52.27 -4.26 -21.41
C ALA A 710 53.67 -3.84 -21.91
N HIS A 711 54.71 -3.93 -21.07
CA HIS A 711 56.08 -3.55 -21.39
C HIS A 711 57.01 -4.76 -21.65
N GLY A 712 56.49 -5.99 -21.55
CA GLY A 712 57.24 -7.23 -21.78
C GLY A 712 56.57 -8.44 -21.13
N PRO A 713 57.02 -9.68 -21.40
CA PRO A 713 56.44 -10.86 -20.76
C PRO A 713 56.66 -10.84 -19.24
N LEU A 714 55.70 -11.40 -18.50
CA LEU A 714 55.91 -11.67 -17.08
C LEU A 714 57.03 -12.72 -16.92
N LEU A 715 57.91 -12.48 -15.97
CA LEU A 715 59.08 -13.26 -15.58
C LEU A 715 58.91 -13.86 -14.19
N THR A 716 57.90 -13.44 -13.44
CA THR A 716 57.66 -13.87 -12.07
C THR A 716 56.16 -13.94 -11.76
N LYS A 717 55.81 -14.82 -10.83
CA LYS A 717 54.54 -14.82 -10.11
C LYS A 717 54.72 -14.10 -8.78
N VAL A 718 53.71 -13.36 -8.32
CA VAL A 718 53.71 -12.65 -7.02
C VAL A 718 52.53 -13.12 -6.20
N VAL A 719 52.71 -13.20 -4.88
CA VAL A 719 51.64 -13.39 -3.90
C VAL A 719 51.77 -12.34 -2.80
N VAL A 720 50.64 -11.71 -2.47
CA VAL A 720 50.43 -10.86 -1.31
C VAL A 720 49.85 -11.73 -0.20
N VAL A 721 50.53 -11.77 0.93
CA VAL A 721 50.12 -12.53 2.12
C VAL A 721 49.70 -11.54 3.19
N ALA A 722 48.44 -11.59 3.60
CA ALA A 722 47.93 -10.82 4.71
C ALA A 722 48.53 -11.30 6.03
N MET A 723 48.84 -10.34 6.90
CA MET A 723 49.41 -10.53 8.23
C MET A 723 48.56 -9.82 9.27
N GLY A 724 48.91 -9.97 10.55
CA GLY A 724 48.25 -9.26 11.65
C GLY A 724 46.72 -9.47 11.66
N ARG A 725 45.97 -8.38 11.86
CA ARG A 725 44.50 -8.43 11.93
C ARG A 725 43.87 -8.77 10.59
N GLN A 726 44.47 -8.36 9.47
CA GLN A 726 43.97 -8.68 8.13
C GLN A 726 44.10 -10.18 7.83
N GLY A 727 45.21 -10.76 8.25
CA GLY A 727 45.45 -12.20 8.14
C GLY A 727 44.54 -13.02 9.06
N GLY A 728 44.27 -12.51 10.27
CA GLY A 728 43.31 -13.08 11.21
C GLY A 728 41.82 -12.85 10.86
N ARG A 729 41.50 -12.05 9.85
CA ARG A 729 40.12 -11.60 9.53
C ARG A 729 39.43 -10.87 10.69
N GLU A 730 40.20 -10.11 11.47
CA GLU A 730 39.77 -9.37 12.67
C GLU A 730 39.96 -7.84 12.48
N ILE A 731 39.80 -7.35 11.25
CA ILE A 731 39.93 -5.92 10.98
C ILE A 731 38.65 -5.15 11.31
N GLY A 732 38.80 -3.87 11.66
CA GLY A 732 37.69 -2.93 11.73
C GLY A 732 37.70 -1.97 10.54
N TYR A 733 36.69 -1.11 10.44
CA TYR A 733 36.50 -0.13 9.36
C TYR A 733 37.68 0.83 9.13
N GLY A 734 38.69 0.82 10.00
CA GLY A 734 39.85 1.68 9.92
C GLY A 734 41.21 1.04 10.03
N SER A 735 41.27 -0.28 9.86
CA SER A 735 42.53 -0.98 9.81
C SER A 735 43.28 -0.68 8.51
N ASP A 736 44.60 -0.62 8.62
CA ASP A 736 45.51 -0.87 7.51
C ASP A 736 45.64 -2.39 7.29
N ALA A 737 46.13 -2.81 6.12
CA ALA A 737 46.42 -4.21 5.83
C ALA A 737 47.93 -4.47 5.97
N ASP A 738 48.30 -5.15 7.04
CA ASP A 738 49.66 -5.70 7.19
C ASP A 738 49.86 -6.82 6.16
N VAL A 739 50.94 -6.77 5.38
CA VAL A 739 51.20 -7.71 4.28
C VAL A 739 52.67 -8.12 4.16
N MET A 740 52.90 -9.27 3.54
CA MET A 740 54.20 -9.67 2.99
C MET A 740 54.07 -9.99 1.51
N TYR A 741 55.15 -9.79 0.77
CA TYR A 741 55.21 -10.08 -0.66
C TYR A 741 56.21 -11.19 -0.95
N VAL A 742 55.73 -12.26 -1.56
CA VAL A 742 56.55 -13.38 -2.04
C VAL A 742 56.45 -13.48 -3.54
N HIS A 743 57.55 -13.84 -4.20
CA HIS A 743 57.54 -14.09 -5.63
C HIS A 743 58.26 -15.39 -6.00
N ARG A 744 58.00 -15.88 -7.20
CA ARG A 744 58.70 -17.03 -7.80
C ARG A 744 58.93 -16.77 -9.28
N ALA A 745 60.19 -16.88 -9.71
CA ALA A 745 60.56 -16.78 -11.11
C ALA A 745 59.83 -17.84 -11.95
N LEU A 746 59.36 -17.44 -13.13
CA LEU A 746 58.77 -18.37 -14.10
C LEU A 746 59.86 -19.25 -14.73
N PRO A 747 59.52 -20.47 -15.19
CA PRO A 747 60.49 -21.34 -15.85
C PRO A 747 61.19 -20.63 -17.02
N GLY A 748 62.53 -20.62 -17.01
CA GLY A 748 63.36 -19.97 -18.04
C GLY A 748 63.60 -18.47 -17.85
N ALA A 749 63.06 -17.84 -16.81
CA ALA A 749 63.37 -16.45 -16.47
C ALA A 749 64.65 -16.35 -15.63
N GLU A 750 65.49 -15.36 -15.91
CA GLU A 750 66.67 -15.04 -15.10
C GLU A 750 66.27 -14.57 -13.69
N PRO A 751 66.79 -15.17 -12.60
CA PRO A 751 66.35 -14.87 -11.23
C PRO A 751 66.42 -13.39 -10.85
N GLU A 752 67.47 -12.67 -11.24
CA GLU A 752 67.60 -11.25 -10.96
C GLU A 752 66.59 -10.39 -11.74
N ALA A 753 66.27 -10.79 -12.98
CA ALA A 753 65.27 -10.10 -13.78
C ALA A 753 63.86 -10.31 -13.21
N ALA A 754 63.56 -11.55 -12.77
CA ALA A 754 62.33 -11.87 -12.05
C ALA A 754 62.20 -11.09 -10.73
N GLN A 755 63.28 -10.96 -9.94
CA GLN A 755 63.30 -10.16 -8.71
C GLN A 755 63.05 -8.67 -8.99
N ARG A 756 63.69 -8.08 -10.02
CA ARG A 756 63.46 -6.68 -10.40
C ARG A 756 62.00 -6.46 -10.82
N GLN A 757 61.43 -7.36 -11.61
CA GLN A 757 60.04 -7.28 -12.04
C GLN A 757 59.06 -7.46 -10.86
N ALA A 758 59.37 -8.34 -9.89
CA ALA A 758 58.57 -8.48 -8.67
C ALA A 758 58.56 -7.18 -7.86
N VAL A 759 59.71 -6.50 -7.73
CA VAL A 759 59.80 -5.19 -7.06
C VAL A 759 58.96 -4.15 -7.78
N GLU A 760 58.98 -4.12 -9.11
CA GLU A 760 58.16 -3.20 -9.92
C GLU A 760 56.66 -3.41 -9.69
N ILE A 761 56.19 -4.66 -9.76
CA ILE A 761 54.78 -5.02 -9.51
C ILE A 761 54.38 -4.56 -8.10
N VAL A 762 55.13 -4.97 -7.08
CA VAL A 762 54.80 -4.69 -5.67
C VAL A 762 54.87 -3.19 -5.34
N ALA A 763 55.84 -2.47 -5.88
CA ALA A 763 55.98 -1.02 -5.67
C ALA A 763 54.79 -0.22 -6.21
N SER A 764 54.05 -0.77 -7.18
CA SER A 764 52.86 -0.11 -7.74
C SER A 764 51.58 -0.31 -6.91
N LEU A 765 51.50 -1.36 -6.08
CA LEU A 765 50.26 -1.72 -5.36
C LEU A 765 49.78 -0.64 -4.39
N SER A 766 50.69 -0.15 -3.53
CA SER A 766 50.35 0.88 -2.54
C SER A 766 49.90 2.19 -3.22
N PRO A 767 50.60 2.72 -4.25
CA PRO A 767 50.10 3.83 -5.06
C PRO A 767 48.71 3.62 -5.66
N LEU A 768 48.42 2.44 -6.25
CA LEU A 768 47.13 2.14 -6.89
C LEU A 768 45.94 2.21 -5.90
N LEU A 769 46.18 1.80 -4.65
CA LEU A 769 45.18 1.83 -3.58
C LEU A 769 45.08 3.18 -2.88
N THR A 770 46.18 3.95 -2.83
CA THR A 770 46.26 5.16 -1.99
C THR A 770 46.19 6.50 -2.71
N GLN A 771 46.65 6.57 -3.97
CA GLN A 771 46.72 7.85 -4.67
C GLN A 771 45.33 8.40 -5.01
N PRO A 772 45.15 9.74 -5.00
CA PRO A 772 43.92 10.36 -5.46
C PRO A 772 43.65 10.05 -6.94
N LEU A 773 42.43 9.60 -7.24
CA LEU A 773 41.97 9.35 -8.61
C LEU A 773 41.25 10.56 -9.19
N LYS A 774 41.22 10.66 -10.52
CA LYS A 774 40.42 11.65 -11.26
C LYS A 774 39.43 10.91 -12.18
N PRO A 775 38.10 11.07 -11.99
CA PRO A 775 37.44 11.78 -10.89
C PRO A 775 37.57 11.04 -9.55
N ALA A 776 37.57 11.79 -8.46
CA ALA A 776 37.75 11.25 -7.11
C ALA A 776 36.63 10.27 -6.73
N VAL A 777 36.97 9.30 -5.90
CA VAL A 777 36.00 8.43 -5.21
C VAL A 777 35.66 9.12 -3.89
N LEU A 778 34.48 9.74 -3.83
CA LEU A 778 34.03 10.49 -2.66
C LEU A 778 33.73 9.57 -1.48
N ALA A 779 33.92 10.08 -0.25
CA ALA A 779 33.72 9.38 1.02
C ALA A 779 34.47 8.03 1.13
N GLU A 780 35.50 7.82 0.31
CA GLU A 780 36.30 6.61 0.39
C GLU A 780 37.24 6.65 1.58
N ARG A 781 37.31 5.52 2.30
CA ARG A 781 38.43 5.23 3.16
C ARG A 781 39.51 4.44 2.42
N VAL A 782 40.66 5.07 2.28
CA VAL A 782 41.81 4.53 1.56
C VAL A 782 42.37 3.28 2.26
N LEU A 783 42.73 2.24 1.49
CA LEU A 783 43.40 1.05 2.02
C LEU A 783 44.91 1.21 1.93
N SER A 784 45.58 1.29 3.08
CA SER A 784 47.04 1.30 3.17
C SER A 784 47.57 -0.12 3.33
N LEU A 785 48.66 -0.43 2.63
CA LEU A 785 49.39 -1.70 2.77
C LEU A 785 50.67 -1.45 3.57
N ASP A 786 50.81 -2.11 4.72
CA ASP A 786 52.00 -2.04 5.58
C ASP A 786 52.83 -3.32 5.45
N ALA A 787 54.09 -3.21 5.04
CA ALA A 787 54.99 -4.35 4.85
C ALA A 787 56.03 -4.51 5.96
N ASP A 788 55.86 -3.84 7.10
CA ASP A 788 56.86 -3.80 8.18
C ASP A 788 57.06 -5.15 8.90
N LEU A 789 56.14 -6.10 8.75
CA LEU A 789 56.23 -7.46 9.31
C LEU A 789 57.07 -8.44 8.47
N ARG A 790 57.64 -8.00 7.34
CA ARG A 790 58.53 -8.82 6.51
C ARG A 790 59.89 -9.07 7.21
N PRO A 791 60.64 -10.12 6.81
CA PRO A 791 62.01 -10.35 7.28
C PRO A 791 62.88 -9.09 7.25
N GLU A 792 63.58 -8.82 8.36
CA GLU A 792 64.41 -7.62 8.59
C GLU A 792 63.64 -6.28 8.59
N GLY A 793 62.31 -6.31 8.58
CA GLY A 793 61.42 -5.16 8.60
C GLY A 793 61.76 -4.14 7.51
N LYS A 794 61.82 -2.85 7.88
CA LYS A 794 62.13 -1.74 6.95
C LYS A 794 63.48 -1.86 6.25
N SER A 795 64.44 -2.54 6.88
CA SER A 795 65.79 -2.73 6.35
C SER A 795 65.89 -3.88 5.34
N GLY A 796 64.87 -4.75 5.30
CA GLY A 796 64.81 -5.89 4.38
C GLY A 796 64.18 -5.53 3.03
N PRO A 797 64.43 -6.36 2.00
CA PRO A 797 63.83 -6.19 0.68
C PRO A 797 62.30 -6.24 0.76
N LEU A 798 61.63 -5.38 -0.01
CA LEU A 798 60.16 -5.26 -0.01
C LEU A 798 59.46 -6.56 -0.46
N VAL A 799 60.08 -7.28 -1.40
CA VAL A 799 59.61 -8.57 -1.93
C VAL A 799 60.79 -9.54 -1.99
N ARG A 800 60.55 -10.80 -1.60
CA ARG A 800 61.57 -11.86 -1.58
C ARG A 800 61.10 -13.07 -2.39
N SER A 801 62.04 -13.77 -3.00
CA SER A 801 61.73 -15.06 -3.61
C SER A 801 61.35 -16.09 -2.54
N LEU A 802 60.55 -17.10 -2.90
CA LEU A 802 60.23 -18.19 -1.98
C LEU A 802 61.49 -18.86 -1.41
N ASP A 803 62.51 -19.09 -2.24
CA ASP A 803 63.77 -19.69 -1.81
C ASP A 803 64.53 -18.79 -0.83
N SER A 804 64.47 -17.46 -1.03
CA SER A 804 65.06 -16.49 -0.12
C SER A 804 64.33 -16.48 1.24
N PHE A 805 63.00 -16.63 1.25
CA PHE A 805 62.25 -16.82 2.50
C PHE A 805 62.63 -18.14 3.19
N ALA A 806 62.75 -19.23 2.43
CA ALA A 806 63.12 -20.53 2.98
C ALA A 806 64.52 -20.54 3.59
N GLU A 807 65.48 -19.85 2.95
CA GLU A 807 66.81 -19.65 3.50
C GLU A 807 66.79 -18.78 4.76
N TYR A 808 66.02 -17.68 4.74
CA TYR A 808 65.94 -16.78 5.88
C TYR A 808 65.33 -17.45 7.10
N TYR A 809 64.17 -18.09 6.96
CA TYR A 809 63.50 -18.68 8.11
C TYR A 809 64.27 -19.88 8.70
N ARG A 810 65.08 -20.57 7.89
CA ARG A 810 65.93 -21.67 8.37
C ARG A 810 67.11 -21.17 9.21
N ARG A 811 67.67 -19.99 8.91
CA ARG A 811 68.94 -19.52 9.50
C ARG A 811 68.78 -18.39 10.50
N TRP A 812 67.81 -17.50 10.30
CA TRP A 812 67.74 -16.21 10.99
C TRP A 812 66.36 -15.89 11.58
N ALA A 813 65.37 -16.79 11.47
CA ALA A 813 64.05 -16.56 12.04
C ALA A 813 64.12 -16.27 13.55
N LEU A 814 63.44 -15.21 13.96
CA LEU A 814 63.26 -14.83 15.35
C LEU A 814 61.91 -15.36 15.86
N VAL A 815 61.83 -15.66 17.16
CA VAL A 815 60.64 -16.27 17.77
C VAL A 815 59.38 -15.40 17.60
N TRP A 816 59.50 -14.07 17.59
CA TRP A 816 58.35 -13.19 17.33
C TRP A 816 57.85 -13.28 15.88
N GLU A 817 58.72 -13.62 14.92
CA GLU A 817 58.31 -13.83 13.53
C GLU A 817 57.46 -15.11 13.43
N TRP A 818 57.78 -16.15 14.22
CA TRP A 818 56.95 -17.36 14.31
C TRP A 818 55.54 -17.02 14.80
N GLN A 819 55.48 -16.18 15.83
CA GLN A 819 54.21 -15.68 16.38
C GLN A 819 53.42 -14.86 15.35
N ALA A 820 54.07 -13.93 14.64
CA ALA A 820 53.43 -13.11 13.62
C ALA A 820 52.89 -13.96 12.47
N LEU A 821 53.61 -15.03 12.09
CA LEU A 821 53.23 -15.97 11.04
C LEU A 821 52.00 -16.82 11.38
N LEU A 822 51.58 -16.93 12.65
CA LEU A 822 50.29 -17.54 13.01
C LEU A 822 49.11 -16.83 12.33
N ARG A 823 49.26 -15.55 12.00
CA ARG A 823 48.25 -14.77 11.27
C ARG A 823 48.47 -14.74 9.76
N ALA A 824 49.48 -15.42 9.22
CA ALA A 824 49.72 -15.42 7.77
C ALA A 824 48.56 -16.08 7.01
N ARG A 825 48.01 -15.36 6.03
CA ARG A 825 46.92 -15.83 5.16
C ARG A 825 47.13 -15.31 3.72
N PRO A 826 47.03 -16.15 2.68
CA PRO A 826 47.04 -15.67 1.31
C PRO A 826 45.92 -14.65 1.06
N MET A 827 46.28 -13.52 0.43
CA MET A 827 45.34 -12.43 0.11
C MET A 827 45.15 -12.30 -1.40
N ALA A 828 46.24 -12.21 -2.17
CA ALA A 828 46.17 -12.07 -3.61
C ALA A 828 47.35 -12.73 -4.32
N GLY A 829 47.18 -13.17 -5.56
CA GLY A 829 48.27 -13.67 -6.41
C GLY A 829 48.08 -15.11 -6.88
N ASP A 830 49.19 -15.78 -7.18
CA ASP A 830 49.19 -17.16 -7.71
C ASP A 830 48.90 -18.21 -6.62
N ASP A 831 47.88 -19.03 -6.83
CA ASP A 831 47.41 -20.03 -5.85
C ASP A 831 48.48 -21.08 -5.52
N ALA A 832 49.26 -21.52 -6.52
CA ALA A 832 50.29 -22.54 -6.30
C ALA A 832 51.46 -21.98 -5.48
N LEU A 833 51.93 -20.77 -5.81
CA LEU A 833 52.93 -20.07 -5.00
C LEU A 833 52.42 -19.80 -3.58
N ALA A 834 51.14 -19.43 -3.42
CA ALA A 834 50.54 -19.21 -2.11
C ALA A 834 50.54 -20.49 -1.26
N ALA A 835 50.12 -21.62 -1.83
CA ALA A 835 50.14 -22.91 -1.16
C ALA A 835 51.55 -23.30 -0.71
N ASP A 836 52.55 -23.15 -1.59
CA ASP A 836 53.94 -23.47 -1.28
C ASP A 836 54.54 -22.54 -0.22
N PHE A 837 54.20 -21.25 -0.26
CA PHE A 837 54.61 -20.31 0.79
C PHE A 837 53.95 -20.64 2.13
N MET A 838 52.67 -21.02 2.15
CA MET A 838 52.00 -21.44 3.38
C MET A 838 52.60 -22.72 3.95
N ALA A 839 52.99 -23.69 3.12
CA ALA A 839 53.70 -24.89 3.56
C ALA A 839 55.06 -24.55 4.20
N LEU A 840 55.80 -23.58 3.62
CA LEU A 840 57.02 -23.05 4.24
C LEU A 840 56.70 -22.39 5.59
N VAL A 841 55.68 -21.55 5.64
CA VAL A 841 55.27 -20.85 6.88
C VAL A 841 54.84 -21.84 7.96
N ASP A 842 54.10 -22.89 7.62
CA ASP A 842 53.69 -23.95 8.56
C ASP A 842 54.89 -24.64 9.21
N SER A 843 55.98 -24.84 8.47
CA SER A 843 57.22 -25.40 9.03
C SER A 843 57.92 -24.50 10.06
N VAL A 844 57.54 -23.22 10.13
CA VAL A 844 58.14 -22.21 11.02
C VAL A 844 57.21 -21.87 12.18
N ARG A 845 55.93 -21.61 11.89
CA ARG A 845 54.95 -21.15 12.90
C ARG A 845 54.46 -22.25 13.84
N TYR A 846 54.66 -23.52 13.49
CA TYR A 846 54.33 -24.69 14.33
C TYR A 846 55.62 -25.44 14.71
N PRO A 847 56.42 -24.90 15.64
CA PRO A 847 57.65 -25.55 16.06
C PRO A 847 57.36 -26.83 16.84
N ALA A 848 58.17 -27.88 16.65
CA ALA A 848 57.99 -29.15 17.36
C ALA A 848 58.07 -29.02 18.89
N THR A 849 58.88 -28.08 19.39
CA THR A 849 58.95 -27.70 20.80
C THR A 849 59.33 -26.23 20.94
N LEU A 850 58.79 -25.55 21.95
CA LEU A 850 59.15 -24.18 22.31
C LEU A 850 60.06 -24.19 23.53
N SER A 851 61.30 -23.68 23.42
CA SER A 851 62.26 -23.72 24.53
C SER A 851 61.95 -22.68 25.61
N ALA A 852 62.48 -22.86 26.82
CA ALA A 852 62.34 -21.90 27.90
C ALA A 852 62.93 -20.50 27.56
N SER A 853 63.96 -20.47 26.70
CA SER A 853 64.54 -19.22 26.21
C SER A 853 63.56 -18.49 25.28
N ASP A 854 62.89 -19.22 24.38
CA ASP A 854 61.93 -18.67 23.43
C ASP A 854 60.72 -18.06 24.14
N ILE A 855 60.19 -18.76 25.16
CA ILE A 855 59.11 -18.26 26.02
C ILE A 855 59.51 -16.96 26.72
N THR A 856 60.75 -16.89 27.22
CA THR A 856 61.27 -15.70 27.90
C THR A 856 61.36 -14.52 26.93
N GLU A 857 61.85 -14.76 25.72
CA GLU A 857 61.97 -13.72 24.69
C GLU A 857 60.60 -13.22 24.22
N LEU A 858 59.62 -14.10 24.00
CA LEU A 858 58.25 -13.69 23.67
C LEU A 858 57.64 -12.76 24.73
N ARG A 859 57.78 -13.11 26.01
CA ARG A 859 57.31 -12.26 27.12
C ARG A 859 58.04 -10.92 27.17
N ARG A 860 59.34 -10.90 26.89
CA ARG A 860 60.14 -9.68 26.82
C ARG A 860 59.68 -8.76 25.69
N ILE A 861 59.40 -9.33 24.51
CA ILE A 861 58.91 -8.57 23.34
C ILE A 861 57.52 -8.01 23.64
N LYS A 862 56.62 -8.80 24.25
CA LYS A 862 55.30 -8.32 24.68
C LYS A 862 55.42 -7.09 25.60
N ALA A 863 56.22 -7.19 26.66
CA ALA A 863 56.42 -6.09 27.60
C ALA A 863 57.01 -4.84 26.92
N ARG A 864 57.92 -5.03 25.94
CA ARG A 864 58.47 -3.93 25.15
C ARG A 864 57.41 -3.26 24.28
N VAL A 865 56.58 -4.04 23.59
CA VAL A 865 55.49 -3.52 22.73
C VAL A 865 54.51 -2.67 23.53
N GLU A 866 54.12 -3.12 24.72
CA GLU A 866 53.24 -2.34 25.61
C GLU A 866 53.88 -1.02 26.05
N ALA A 867 55.16 -1.04 26.41
CA ALA A 867 55.86 0.15 26.88
C ALA A 867 56.12 1.18 25.76
N GLU A 868 56.41 0.71 24.54
CA GLU A 868 56.83 1.57 23.43
C GLU A 868 55.68 2.03 22.53
N ARG A 869 54.61 1.24 22.38
CA ARG A 869 53.50 1.57 21.46
C ARG A 869 52.29 2.22 22.12
N LEU A 870 52.20 2.21 23.46
CA LEU A 870 51.15 2.96 24.15
C LEU A 870 51.36 4.47 23.89
N PRO A 871 50.33 5.21 23.39
CA PRO A 871 50.49 6.63 23.11
C PRO A 871 50.94 7.41 24.34
N ARG A 872 51.83 8.39 24.16
CA ARG A 872 52.31 9.23 25.26
C ARG A 872 51.14 9.91 25.97
N GLY A 873 51.01 9.67 27.28
CA GLY A 873 49.94 10.22 28.11
C GLY A 873 48.64 9.42 28.13
N ALA A 874 48.56 8.29 27.42
CA ALA A 874 47.43 7.37 27.54
C ALA A 874 47.46 6.61 28.86
N ASP A 875 46.32 6.48 29.53
CA ASP A 875 46.15 5.68 30.74
C ASP A 875 46.14 4.18 30.37
N PRO A 876 47.13 3.37 30.82
CA PRO A 876 47.17 1.94 30.56
C PRO A 876 45.94 1.19 31.09
N GLY A 877 45.23 1.72 32.10
CA GLY A 877 44.01 1.14 32.65
C GLY A 877 42.76 1.41 31.82
N ARG A 878 42.82 2.31 30.82
CA ARG A 878 41.67 2.70 29.97
C ARG A 878 41.89 2.47 28.49
N HIS A 879 43.08 2.07 28.06
CA HIS A 879 43.39 1.90 26.64
C HIS A 879 42.96 0.51 26.13
N LEU A 880 41.86 0.45 25.36
CA LEU A 880 41.22 -0.81 24.92
C LEU A 880 42.14 -1.83 24.21
N LYS A 881 43.09 -1.35 23.39
CA LYS A 881 43.97 -2.25 22.62
C LYS A 881 45.25 -2.65 23.37
N LEU A 882 46.05 -1.68 23.79
CA LEU A 882 47.39 -1.86 24.39
C LEU A 882 47.43 -1.73 25.93
N GLY A 883 46.29 -1.47 26.57
CA GLY A 883 46.20 -1.41 28.03
C GLY A 883 46.18 -2.81 28.66
N ARG A 884 46.34 -2.85 29.99
CA ARG A 884 46.33 -4.12 30.76
C ARG A 884 44.96 -4.79 30.65
N GLY A 885 44.93 -6.07 30.27
CA GLY A 885 43.70 -6.81 29.99
C GLY A 885 43.03 -6.41 28.68
N GLY A 886 43.71 -5.64 27.82
CA GLY A 886 43.20 -5.19 26.53
C GLY A 886 43.34 -6.24 25.42
N LEU A 887 42.92 -5.86 24.20
CA LEU A 887 42.92 -6.78 23.04
C LEU A 887 44.28 -7.40 22.74
N SER A 888 45.37 -6.65 22.93
CA SER A 888 46.73 -7.15 22.72
C SER A 888 47.11 -8.26 23.71
N ASP A 889 46.57 -8.28 24.92
CA ASP A 889 46.86 -9.35 25.88
C ASP A 889 46.20 -10.65 25.45
N VAL A 890 44.94 -10.56 25.01
CA VAL A 890 44.18 -11.71 24.48
C VAL A 890 44.87 -12.26 23.24
N GLU A 891 45.21 -11.40 22.28
CA GLU A 891 45.89 -11.80 21.04
C GLU A 891 47.20 -12.53 21.33
N TRP A 892 48.05 -11.94 22.19
CA TRP A 892 49.36 -12.52 22.51
C TRP A 892 49.24 -13.81 23.31
N LEU A 893 48.27 -13.92 24.22
CA LEU A 893 48.03 -15.14 24.97
C LEU A 893 47.59 -16.29 24.06
N VAL A 894 46.64 -16.04 23.15
CA VAL A 894 46.16 -17.06 22.21
C VAL A 894 47.29 -17.50 21.28
N GLN A 895 48.04 -16.55 20.70
CA GLN A 895 49.18 -16.87 19.85
C GLN A 895 50.26 -17.64 20.60
N PHE A 896 50.53 -17.26 21.86
CA PHE A 896 51.47 -17.99 22.71
C PHE A 896 51.05 -19.44 22.95
N ILE A 897 49.76 -19.68 23.25
CA ILE A 897 49.20 -21.02 23.42
C ILE A 897 49.28 -21.82 22.11
N GLN A 898 48.98 -21.19 20.96
CA GLN A 898 49.11 -21.82 19.65
C GLN A 898 50.55 -22.28 19.37
N LEU A 899 51.55 -21.43 19.64
CA LEU A 899 52.96 -21.80 19.48
C LEU A 899 53.39 -22.98 20.37
N GLN A 900 52.70 -23.23 21.48
CA GLN A 900 53.01 -24.33 22.40
C GLN A 900 52.34 -25.65 22.01
N HIS A 901 51.23 -25.63 21.27
CA HIS A 901 50.30 -26.76 21.22
C HIS A 901 49.67 -27.07 19.85
N ALA A 902 49.80 -26.20 18.85
CA ALA A 902 49.36 -26.48 17.48
C ALA A 902 50.35 -27.40 16.76
#